data_AF-A0A0S7ETM1-F1
#
_entry.id   AF-A0A0S7ETM1-F1
#
_cell.length_a   1.000
_cell.length_b   1.000
_cell.length_c   1.000
_cell.angle_alpha   90.00
_cell.angle_beta   90.00
_cell.angle_gamma   90.00
#
_symmetry.space_group_name_H-M   'P 1'
#
loop_
_entity.id
_entity.type
_entity.pdbx_description
1 polymer ?
#
loop_
_entity_poly.entity_id
_entity_poly.type
_entity_poly.pdbx_seq_one_letter_code
_entity_poly.pdbx_strand_id
1 'polypeptide(L)'
;MTYRLLIGRLGEFGSTVMLECSTGFYLGVGHRTLRCLANGTWEGSDDPALCKIISCGELPTPPFGTKLGTLTTFGATAIFMCNHGYTLVGSHVRECGADGLWSGAETKCLAGHCDSPDPIVNGHISGDGSSYRDTVVYQCMLGYRLIGTSVRICQQDHRWSGTTPVCVPITCGHPGNPANGRTNGQLSMKIKLDTVDPYYIFHPRCRLGVSLEETRLKATMEELKSWMAELHEDPSKFSEPKFPTECFFLTLHTHHLSILPCCRRYIRRLRAIRELNRTVEELKNSESQWKDSPLASRHREMLKRCKTQLKKLVRAKACADVGLLDENLLRRSLQFYSTVIQLILRMVDPAYPNITLPLNPEIPKSFAALPEFYVEDVAEFLLFVVQYSPQVLYEPCVQDVVTFLVVFICSQHYIRNPYLIAKLVEVLFVTNPAVQPRTQRFSEMMENHPLSIKHLVPALMKFYTDVEHTGATSEFYDKFTIRYHISTIFKSLWQNIAHHGTFMEEFNSGKQFVRYINMLINDTTFLLDESLESLKRIHEVQEEMKNKEQWDQLPREQQQSRQSQLTQDERVSRSYLALATETVEMFHILTKQVQKPFLRPELGPRLAAMLNFNLQQLCGPKCRDLKVENPEKYGFEPKKLLDQLTDIYLQLDCARFAKAIADDQRSYSRELFEEVISKMRKAGIKSSIAIEKFKLLSEKVEEIVAKNSQSEMDYSDAPDEFKDPLMDTLMTDPVMLPSGNIMDRSIILRHLLNSPTDPFNRQPLTESMLESVPELKERIHAWMREKQGARPF
;
A
#
# COMPACT_ATOMS: atom_id res chain seq x y z
N MET A 1 19.89 31.01 58.96
CA MET A 1 19.73 30.06 60.09
C MET A 1 20.33 28.74 59.65
N THR A 2 21.42 28.29 60.28
CA THR A 2 22.26 27.16 59.84
C THR A 2 21.92 25.82 60.49
N TYR A 3 20.93 25.81 61.38
CA TYR A 3 20.34 24.61 61.97
C TYR A 3 18.82 24.77 62.12
N ARG A 4 18.12 23.64 62.24
CA ARG A 4 16.68 23.53 62.51
C ARG A 4 16.43 22.56 63.67
N LEU A 5 15.31 22.74 64.36
CA LEU A 5 14.91 21.87 65.47
C LEU A 5 14.03 20.75 64.94
N LEU A 6 14.41 19.48 65.17
CA LEU A 6 13.71 18.34 64.56
C LEU A 6 12.60 17.77 65.46
N ILE A 7 12.86 17.55 66.75
CA ILE A 7 11.93 16.86 67.67
C ILE A 7 12.10 17.39 69.11
N GLY A 8 10.98 17.73 69.77
CA GLY A 8 10.87 18.02 71.20
C GLY A 8 9.72 19.00 71.52
N ARG A 9 9.03 18.81 72.65
CA ARG A 9 8.11 19.84 73.20
C ARG A 9 8.95 20.95 73.84
N LEU A 10 8.73 22.19 73.44
CA LEU A 10 9.43 23.35 74.01
C LEU A 10 8.88 23.66 75.40
N GLY A 11 9.72 23.64 76.43
CA GLY A 11 9.47 24.36 77.69
C GLY A 11 9.16 23.55 78.95
N GLU A 12 9.28 22.22 78.97
CA GLU A 12 9.09 21.41 80.19
C GLU A 12 10.41 20.85 80.74
N PHE A 13 10.57 20.85 82.07
CA PHE A 13 11.76 20.31 82.75
C PHE A 13 12.02 18.86 82.35
N GLY A 14 13.27 18.55 81.98
CA GLY A 14 13.69 17.24 81.53
C GLY A 14 13.44 16.95 80.05
N SER A 15 12.76 17.85 79.32
CA SER A 15 12.56 17.74 77.87
C SER A 15 13.89 17.79 77.12
N THR A 16 13.94 17.08 76.00
CA THR A 16 15.13 16.96 75.17
C THR A 16 14.81 17.45 73.77
N VAL A 17 15.62 18.36 73.25
CA VAL A 17 15.51 18.86 71.86
C VAL A 17 16.74 18.45 71.06
N MET A 18 16.53 18.04 69.82
CA MET A 18 17.61 17.69 68.91
C MET A 18 17.77 18.75 67.83
N LEU A 19 18.99 19.30 67.74
CA LEU A 19 19.42 20.23 66.72
C LEU A 19 19.98 19.47 65.52
N GLU A 20 19.59 19.87 64.31
CA GLU A 20 20.13 19.36 63.06
C GLU A 20 20.58 20.52 62.17
N CYS A 21 21.81 20.45 61.67
CA CYS A 21 22.32 21.43 60.71
C CYS A 21 21.57 21.33 59.38
N SER A 22 21.42 22.47 58.69
CA SER A 22 20.83 22.49 57.35
C SER A 22 21.62 21.63 56.37
N THR A 23 20.95 21.06 55.36
CA THR A 23 21.58 20.22 54.33
C THR A 23 22.82 20.88 53.74
N GLY A 24 23.94 20.16 53.71
CA GLY A 24 25.24 20.68 53.27
C GLY A 24 26.15 21.21 54.39
N PHE A 25 25.69 21.19 55.64
CA PHE A 25 26.44 21.60 56.82
C PHE A 25 26.41 20.49 57.88
N TYR A 26 27.49 20.35 58.66
CA TYR A 26 27.58 19.39 59.77
C TYR A 26 27.89 20.12 61.07
N LEU A 27 27.53 19.52 62.21
CA LEU A 27 27.78 20.12 63.53
C LEU A 27 29.28 20.02 63.84
N GLY A 28 29.96 21.17 63.83
CA GLY A 28 31.39 21.21 64.07
C GLY A 28 31.76 21.23 65.55
N VAL A 29 31.06 22.05 66.35
CA VAL A 29 31.28 22.24 67.80
C VAL A 29 29.91 22.43 68.48
N GLY A 30 29.80 22.07 69.76
CA GLY A 30 28.58 22.14 70.57
C GLY A 30 27.76 20.84 70.57
N HIS A 31 26.71 20.80 71.39
CA HIS A 31 25.90 19.60 71.60
C HIS A 31 24.73 19.48 70.63
N ARG A 32 24.58 18.29 70.01
CA ARG A 32 23.48 17.97 69.08
C ARG A 32 22.13 17.83 69.78
N THR A 33 22.15 17.41 71.04
CA THR A 33 20.96 17.14 71.84
C THR A 33 21.06 17.96 73.10
N LEU A 34 20.10 18.85 73.32
CA LEU A 34 20.06 19.72 74.49
C LEU A 34 18.93 19.26 75.40
N ARG A 35 19.19 19.23 76.71
CA ARG A 35 18.18 18.88 77.73
C ARG A 35 17.84 20.07 78.60
N CYS A 36 16.56 20.28 78.87
CA CYS A 36 16.10 21.36 79.74
C CYS A 36 16.36 20.99 81.20
N LEU A 37 17.21 21.76 81.88
CA LEU A 37 17.60 21.56 83.28
C LEU A 37 16.60 22.23 84.24
N ALA A 38 16.60 21.84 85.51
CA ALA A 38 15.66 22.34 86.53
C ALA A 38 15.81 23.85 86.79
N ASN A 39 16.98 24.41 86.46
CA ASN A 39 17.27 25.84 86.56
C ASN A 39 16.70 26.67 85.37
N GLY A 40 15.98 26.03 84.44
CA GLY A 40 15.39 26.70 83.27
C GLY A 40 16.36 26.98 82.12
N THR A 41 17.60 26.48 82.18
CA THR A 41 18.57 26.58 81.08
C THR A 41 18.69 25.27 80.32
N TRP A 42 19.08 25.35 79.05
CA TRP A 42 19.43 24.16 78.29
C TRP A 42 20.86 23.73 78.65
N GLU A 43 21.01 22.44 78.92
CA GLU A 43 22.29 21.78 79.16
C GLU A 43 23.24 22.05 77.99
N GLY A 44 24.38 22.71 78.26
CA GLY A 44 25.35 23.12 77.24
C GLY A 44 25.12 24.51 76.63
N SER A 45 24.27 25.37 77.22
CA SER A 45 24.01 26.73 76.73
C SER A 45 25.23 27.66 76.66
N ASP A 46 26.30 27.36 77.39
CA ASP A 46 27.58 28.08 77.33
C ASP A 46 28.43 27.74 76.09
N ASP A 47 28.11 26.67 75.34
CA ASP A 47 28.84 26.26 74.12
C ASP A 47 27.87 26.12 72.91
N PRO A 48 27.62 27.23 72.17
CA PRO A 48 26.61 27.24 71.12
C PRO A 48 26.99 26.35 69.93
N ALA A 49 26.04 25.51 69.50
CA ALA A 49 26.15 24.64 68.35
C ALA A 49 26.49 25.41 67.05
N LEU A 50 27.68 25.16 66.48
CA LEU A 50 28.16 25.80 65.24
C LEU A 50 28.21 24.80 64.09
N CYS A 51 27.37 25.02 63.08
CA CYS A 51 27.34 24.20 61.86
C CYS A 51 28.38 24.70 60.84
N LYS A 52 29.28 23.83 60.42
CA LYS A 52 30.32 24.10 59.40
C LYS A 52 29.91 23.50 58.06
N ILE A 53 30.24 24.18 56.96
CA ILE A 53 29.93 23.69 55.61
C ILE A 53 30.73 22.41 55.32
N ILE A 54 30.09 21.46 54.65
CA ILE A 54 30.72 20.23 54.20
C ILE A 54 31.66 20.55 53.03
N SER A 55 32.87 19.98 53.04
CA SER A 55 33.83 20.07 51.94
C SER A 55 34.13 18.67 51.42
N CYS A 56 34.07 18.49 50.10
CA CYS A 56 34.32 17.22 49.43
C CYS A 56 35.80 16.99 49.06
N GLY A 57 36.69 17.90 49.48
CA GLY A 57 38.12 17.86 49.12
C GLY A 57 38.41 18.28 47.68
N GLU A 58 39.69 18.46 47.34
CA GLU A 58 40.10 18.82 45.97
C GLU A 58 40.13 17.60 45.04
N LEU A 59 39.52 17.74 43.86
CA LEU A 59 39.65 16.75 42.79
C LEU A 59 40.95 16.96 42.00
N PRO A 60 41.68 15.88 41.64
CA PRO A 60 42.87 16.00 40.79
C PRO A 60 42.49 16.40 39.35
N THR A 61 43.41 17.06 38.65
CA THR A 61 43.27 17.34 37.21
C THR A 61 43.68 16.10 36.42
N PRO A 62 42.85 15.59 35.48
CA PRO A 62 43.18 14.39 34.72
C PRO A 62 44.39 14.63 33.80
N PRO A 63 45.30 13.65 33.67
CA PRO A 63 46.37 13.71 32.68
C PRO A 63 45.79 13.90 31.27
N PHE A 64 46.41 14.77 30.46
CA PHE A 64 45.94 15.13 29.12
C PHE A 64 44.52 15.75 29.08
N GLY A 65 44.09 16.36 30.19
CA GLY A 65 42.89 17.18 30.26
C GLY A 65 43.03 18.35 31.24
N THR A 66 42.00 19.18 31.31
CA THR A 66 41.93 20.39 32.14
C THR A 66 40.69 20.36 33.03
N LYS A 67 40.85 20.79 34.30
CA LYS A 67 39.77 20.97 35.26
C LYS A 67 39.48 22.46 35.46
N LEU A 68 38.21 22.85 35.38
CA LEU A 68 37.69 24.19 35.64
C LEU A 68 36.82 24.17 36.91
N GLY A 69 37.05 25.11 37.82
CA GLY A 69 36.40 25.18 39.14
C GLY A 69 37.37 24.87 40.29
N THR A 70 37.47 25.79 41.26
CA THR A 70 38.45 25.75 42.36
C THR A 70 37.84 25.56 43.76
N LEU A 71 36.51 25.72 43.89
CA LEU A 71 35.83 25.57 45.17
C LEU A 71 35.55 24.08 45.47
N THR A 72 35.57 23.71 46.74
CA THR A 72 35.43 22.31 47.21
C THR A 72 34.33 22.11 48.25
N THR A 73 33.54 23.13 48.54
CA THR A 73 32.45 23.09 49.51
C THR A 73 31.13 22.66 48.88
N PHE A 74 30.18 22.22 49.69
CA PHE A 74 28.85 21.78 49.25
C PHE A 74 28.21 22.73 48.22
N GLY A 75 27.76 22.16 47.10
CA GLY A 75 27.21 22.88 45.94
C GLY A 75 28.23 23.41 44.93
N ALA A 76 29.54 23.26 45.17
CA ALA A 76 30.56 23.60 44.18
C ALA A 76 30.55 22.62 43.01
N THR A 77 30.82 23.11 41.79
CA THR A 77 30.91 22.29 40.56
C THR A 77 32.30 22.37 39.93
N ALA A 78 32.79 21.23 39.47
CA ALA A 78 34.03 21.09 38.72
C ALA A 78 33.75 20.49 37.33
N ILE A 79 34.24 21.15 36.28
CA ILE A 79 34.06 20.76 34.88
C ILE A 79 35.38 20.26 34.31
N PHE A 80 35.36 19.14 33.61
CA PHE A 80 36.54 18.50 33.04
C PHE A 80 36.46 18.44 31.52
N MET A 81 37.58 18.74 30.86
CA MET A 81 37.71 18.69 29.41
C MET A 81 39.01 17.98 29.03
N CYS A 82 39.02 17.18 27.96
CA CYS A 82 40.23 16.52 27.48
C CYS A 82 40.91 17.34 26.37
N ASN A 83 42.24 17.28 26.33
CA ASN A 83 43.04 17.89 25.27
C ASN A 83 42.77 17.21 23.92
N HIS A 84 43.12 17.89 22.83
CA HIS A 84 42.89 17.40 21.47
C HIS A 84 43.54 16.01 21.26
N GLY A 85 42.75 15.02 20.82
CA GLY A 85 43.18 13.63 20.59
C GLY A 85 42.85 12.64 21.72
N TYR A 86 42.23 13.10 22.82
CA TYR A 86 41.82 12.26 23.94
C TYR A 86 40.31 12.37 24.17
N THR A 87 39.68 11.26 24.54
CA THR A 87 38.24 11.18 24.81
C THR A 87 37.99 11.08 26.32
N LEU A 88 37.01 11.84 26.80
CA LEU A 88 36.63 11.87 28.21
C LEU A 88 35.80 10.64 28.56
N VAL A 89 36.31 9.84 29.50
CA VAL A 89 35.61 8.69 30.09
C VAL A 89 35.39 9.00 31.57
N GLY A 90 34.13 8.96 32.01
CA GLY A 90 33.71 9.40 33.36
C GLY A 90 32.80 10.62 33.29
N SER A 91 32.62 11.32 34.41
CA SER A 91 31.69 12.45 34.47
C SER A 91 32.32 13.75 33.98
N HIS A 92 31.67 14.43 33.04
CA HIS A 92 32.13 15.72 32.52
C HIS A 92 32.02 16.85 33.55
N VAL A 93 31.00 16.78 34.42
CA VAL A 93 30.79 17.72 35.53
C VAL A 93 30.58 16.92 36.81
N ARG A 94 31.24 17.35 37.89
CA ARG A 94 31.08 16.77 39.22
C ARG A 94 30.69 17.87 40.20
N GLU A 95 29.80 17.56 41.13
CA GLU A 95 29.26 18.50 42.12
C GLU A 95 29.47 17.97 43.54
N CYS A 96 29.85 18.83 44.47
CA CYS A 96 30.07 18.45 45.87
C CYS A 96 28.71 18.27 46.59
N GLY A 97 28.40 17.01 46.91
CA GLY A 97 27.15 16.59 47.55
C GLY A 97 27.11 16.78 49.06
N ALA A 98 25.90 16.66 49.64
CA ALA A 98 25.67 16.85 51.07
C ALA A 98 26.21 15.69 51.93
N ASP A 99 26.63 14.61 51.29
CA ASP A 99 27.34 13.47 51.86
C ASP A 99 28.85 13.72 52.01
N GLY A 100 29.36 14.85 51.48
CA GLY A 100 30.78 15.18 51.50
C GLY A 100 31.58 14.47 50.41
N LEU A 101 30.92 13.94 49.37
CA LEU A 101 31.56 13.33 48.22
C LEU A 101 31.22 14.09 46.93
N TRP A 102 32.15 14.04 45.98
CA TRP A 102 31.89 14.56 44.64
C TRP A 102 31.02 13.59 43.84
N SER A 103 29.93 14.11 43.28
CA SER A 103 29.01 13.34 42.45
C SER A 103 29.67 12.78 41.19
N GLY A 104 29.09 11.73 40.64
CA GLY A 104 29.54 11.13 39.38
C GLY A 104 30.81 10.27 39.50
N ALA A 105 31.26 9.75 38.35
CA ALA A 105 32.42 8.88 38.23
C ALA A 105 33.70 9.69 37.97
N GLU A 106 34.84 9.16 38.42
CA GLU A 106 36.16 9.77 38.18
C GLU A 106 36.42 9.97 36.68
N THR A 107 36.88 11.17 36.30
CA THR A 107 37.11 11.56 34.92
C THR A 107 38.52 11.21 34.46
N LYS A 108 38.64 10.48 33.36
CA LYS A 108 39.92 10.09 32.72
C LYS A 108 39.89 10.46 31.25
N CYS A 109 40.99 11.00 30.74
CA CYS A 109 41.18 11.28 29.33
C CYS A 109 41.98 10.15 28.71
N LEU A 110 41.35 9.33 27.87
CA LEU A 110 41.96 8.16 27.24
C LEU A 110 42.14 8.38 25.73
N ALA A 111 43.25 7.89 25.19
CA ALA A 111 43.45 7.83 23.75
C ALA A 111 42.50 6.78 23.15
N GLY A 112 41.86 7.10 22.02
CA GLY A 112 40.88 6.20 21.42
C GLY A 112 41.49 4.89 20.93
N HIS A 113 40.75 3.79 21.12
CA HIS A 113 41.04 2.46 20.60
C HIS A 113 39.90 2.05 19.64
N CYS A 114 40.21 1.42 18.51
CA CYS A 114 39.24 0.80 17.61
C CYS A 114 39.02 -0.67 18.01
N ASP A 115 37.84 -1.21 17.70
CA ASP A 115 37.57 -2.64 17.88
C ASP A 115 38.46 -3.49 16.96
N SER A 116 38.58 -4.80 17.26
CA SER A 116 39.34 -5.72 16.42
C SER A 116 38.87 -5.65 14.94
N PRO A 117 39.78 -5.50 13.98
CA PRO A 117 39.43 -5.36 12.56
C PRO A 117 38.69 -6.60 12.03
N ASP A 118 37.68 -6.38 11.18
CA ASP A 118 36.85 -7.45 10.63
C ASP A 118 37.70 -8.49 9.88
N PRO A 119 37.53 -9.80 10.14
CA PRO A 119 38.22 -10.85 9.39
C PRO A 119 37.69 -10.94 7.95
N ILE A 120 38.57 -11.33 7.02
CA ILE A 120 38.22 -11.55 5.61
C ILE A 120 38.42 -13.00 5.21
N VAL A 121 37.51 -13.54 4.40
CA VAL A 121 37.57 -14.91 3.89
C VAL A 121 38.71 -15.03 2.88
N ASN A 122 39.51 -16.10 2.96
CA ASN A 122 40.69 -16.33 2.10
C ASN A 122 41.77 -15.23 2.18
N GLY A 123 41.86 -14.55 3.32
CA GLY A 123 42.94 -13.61 3.64
C GLY A 123 43.33 -13.67 5.12
N HIS A 124 44.34 -12.90 5.47
CA HIS A 124 44.80 -12.72 6.84
C HIS A 124 45.11 -11.23 7.09
N ILE A 125 45.14 -10.86 8.37
CA ILE A 125 45.40 -9.50 8.84
C ILE A 125 46.75 -9.48 9.52
N SER A 126 47.57 -8.49 9.20
CA SER A 126 48.88 -8.25 9.79
C SER A 126 48.87 -6.88 10.49
N GLY A 127 49.16 -6.86 11.79
CA GLY A 127 49.15 -5.66 12.64
C GLY A 127 48.58 -5.96 14.02
N ASP A 128 49.23 -5.48 15.07
CA ASP A 128 48.99 -5.82 16.48
C ASP A 128 48.48 -4.64 17.33
N GLY A 129 48.34 -3.45 16.73
CA GLY A 129 47.86 -2.23 17.37
C GLY A 129 46.42 -1.86 16.97
N SER A 130 45.63 -1.43 17.95
CA SER A 130 44.25 -0.93 17.78
C SER A 130 44.06 0.50 18.32
N SER A 131 45.15 1.21 18.61
CA SER A 131 45.15 2.60 19.07
C SER A 131 44.89 3.58 17.92
N TYR A 132 44.47 4.80 18.24
CA TYR A 132 44.30 5.87 17.25
C TYR A 132 45.56 6.06 16.40
N ARG A 133 45.39 6.03 15.07
CA ARG A 133 46.44 5.99 14.03
C ARG A 133 47.21 4.67 13.85
N ASP A 134 46.94 3.63 14.64
CA ASP A 134 47.48 2.31 14.33
C ASP A 134 46.94 1.82 12.99
N THR A 135 47.74 1.00 12.31
CA THR A 135 47.45 0.52 10.97
C THR A 135 47.43 -1.00 10.90
N VAL A 136 46.40 -1.54 10.27
CA VAL A 136 46.30 -2.98 9.98
C VAL A 136 46.34 -3.21 8.48
N VAL A 137 47.05 -4.26 8.08
CA VAL A 137 47.27 -4.61 6.68
C VAL A 137 46.55 -5.92 6.38
N TYR A 138 45.69 -5.89 5.38
CA TYR A 138 45.02 -7.06 4.85
C TYR A 138 45.84 -7.68 3.72
N GLN A 139 46.07 -8.98 3.79
CA GLN A 139 46.75 -9.76 2.76
C GLN A 139 45.94 -11.00 2.37
N CYS A 140 45.73 -11.22 1.08
CA CYS A 140 45.06 -12.40 0.59
C CYS A 140 45.97 -13.63 0.62
N MET A 141 45.38 -14.80 0.84
CA MET A 141 46.06 -16.08 0.70
C MET A 141 46.46 -16.34 -0.76
N LEU A 142 47.42 -17.25 -0.97
CA LEU A 142 47.90 -17.63 -2.31
C LEU A 142 46.72 -18.03 -3.22
N GLY A 143 46.68 -17.48 -4.44
CA GLY A 143 45.58 -17.70 -5.39
C GLY A 143 44.42 -16.70 -5.31
N TYR A 144 44.51 -15.69 -4.44
CA TYR A 144 43.51 -14.62 -4.30
C TYR A 144 44.18 -13.24 -4.40
N ARG A 145 43.48 -12.26 -5.00
CA ARG A 145 43.89 -10.86 -5.07
C ARG A 145 42.97 -10.00 -4.22
N LEU A 146 43.54 -8.96 -3.62
CA LEU A 146 42.81 -8.04 -2.78
C LEU A 146 42.11 -6.96 -3.62
N ILE A 147 40.82 -6.76 -3.40
CA ILE A 147 40.02 -5.66 -3.97
C ILE A 147 39.64 -4.71 -2.84
N GLY A 148 40.06 -3.45 -2.95
CA GLY A 148 39.90 -2.43 -1.91
C GLY A 148 41.24 -1.94 -1.38
N THR A 149 41.22 -1.17 -0.28
CA THR A 149 42.43 -0.66 0.37
C THR A 149 43.06 -1.73 1.25
N SER A 150 44.33 -2.08 1.00
CA SER A 150 45.06 -3.08 1.78
C SER A 150 45.39 -2.62 3.20
N VAL A 151 45.37 -1.31 3.47
CA VAL A 151 45.70 -0.74 4.78
C VAL A 151 44.49 0.01 5.33
N ARG A 152 44.16 -0.23 6.60
CA ARG A 152 43.18 0.57 7.34
C ARG A 152 43.84 1.20 8.55
N ILE A 153 43.39 2.40 8.90
CA ILE A 153 43.92 3.23 9.98
C ILE A 153 42.82 3.43 11.02
N CYS A 154 43.11 3.25 12.30
CA CYS A 154 42.14 3.50 13.36
C CYS A 154 41.85 5.01 13.47
N GLN A 155 40.59 5.40 13.28
CA GLN A 155 40.14 6.79 13.24
C GLN A 155 39.58 7.25 14.60
N GLN A 156 39.37 8.56 14.74
CA GLN A 156 39.01 9.19 16.01
C GLN A 156 37.59 8.82 16.49
N ASP A 157 36.74 8.33 15.59
CA ASP A 157 35.40 7.82 15.88
C ASP A 157 35.39 6.36 16.38
N HIS A 158 36.56 5.81 16.71
CA HIS A 158 36.76 4.41 17.12
C HIS A 158 36.46 3.39 16.02
N ARG A 159 36.48 3.81 14.75
CA ARG A 159 36.29 2.91 13.59
C ARG A 159 37.54 2.86 12.72
N TRP A 160 37.72 1.73 12.05
CA TRP A 160 38.77 1.58 11.03
C TRP A 160 38.40 2.36 9.77
N SER A 161 39.36 3.09 9.21
CA SER A 161 39.16 3.89 8.00
C SER A 161 38.69 3.07 6.81
N GLY A 162 37.77 3.61 6.01
CA GLY A 162 37.31 2.99 4.75
C GLY A 162 36.48 1.72 4.96
N THR A 163 36.29 0.95 3.89
CA THR A 163 35.55 -0.32 3.90
C THR A 163 36.49 -1.53 3.96
N THR A 164 36.04 -2.62 4.59
CA THR A 164 36.80 -3.86 4.68
C THR A 164 37.06 -4.42 3.27
N PRO A 165 38.33 -4.69 2.88
CA PRO A 165 38.66 -5.18 1.54
C PRO A 165 38.23 -6.65 1.36
N VAL A 166 38.12 -7.11 0.11
CA VAL A 166 37.69 -8.47 -0.20
C VAL A 166 38.76 -9.21 -1.01
N CYS A 167 39.07 -10.43 -0.60
CA CYS A 167 39.92 -11.34 -1.37
C CYS A 167 39.08 -12.09 -2.41
N VAL A 168 39.32 -11.80 -3.68
CA VAL A 168 38.68 -12.52 -4.80
C VAL A 168 39.69 -13.46 -5.44
N PRO A 169 39.29 -14.65 -5.90
CA PRO A 169 40.22 -15.57 -6.55
C PRO A 169 40.90 -14.91 -7.76
N ILE A 170 42.20 -15.11 -7.89
CA ILE A 170 42.97 -14.67 -9.05
C ILE A 170 42.53 -15.53 -10.22
N THR A 171 41.80 -14.92 -11.14
CA THR A 171 41.51 -15.51 -12.43
C THR A 171 42.64 -15.12 -13.38
N CYS A 172 43.35 -16.11 -13.90
CA CYS A 172 44.18 -15.89 -15.08
C CYS A 172 43.22 -15.47 -16.20
N GLY A 173 43.35 -14.23 -16.68
CA GLY A 173 42.60 -13.77 -17.84
C GLY A 173 42.84 -14.68 -19.04
N HIS A 174 42.04 -14.52 -20.10
CA HIS A 174 42.21 -15.33 -21.32
C HIS A 174 43.67 -15.20 -21.81
N PRO A 175 44.43 -16.31 -21.97
CA PRO A 175 45.87 -16.29 -22.23
C PRO A 175 46.28 -15.73 -23.62
N GLY A 176 45.38 -15.01 -24.29
CA GLY A 176 45.53 -14.61 -25.68
C GLY A 176 45.44 -15.81 -26.62
N ASN A 177 45.18 -15.51 -27.89
CA ASN A 177 45.28 -16.50 -28.95
C ASN A 177 46.75 -16.56 -29.40
N PRO A 178 47.39 -17.74 -29.45
CA PRO A 178 48.69 -17.86 -30.10
C PRO A 178 48.56 -17.53 -31.60
N ALA A 179 49.66 -17.10 -32.23
CA ALA A 179 49.68 -16.87 -33.68
C ALA A 179 49.24 -18.16 -34.41
N ASN A 180 48.19 -18.06 -35.23
CA ASN A 180 47.53 -19.18 -35.93
C ASN A 180 46.81 -20.22 -35.04
N GLY A 181 46.44 -19.89 -33.79
CA GLY A 181 45.62 -20.77 -32.94
C GLY A 181 44.58 -20.01 -32.09
N ARG A 182 43.61 -20.72 -31.50
CA ARG A 182 42.58 -20.15 -30.59
C ARG A 182 42.62 -20.84 -29.24
N THR A 183 42.62 -20.07 -28.16
CA THR A 183 42.48 -20.61 -26.79
C THR A 183 40.99 -20.72 -26.45
N ASN A 184 40.58 -21.87 -25.91
CA ASN A 184 39.20 -22.17 -25.53
C ASN A 184 39.12 -22.20 -23.99
N GLY A 185 38.73 -21.09 -23.37
CA GLY A 185 38.84 -20.94 -21.91
C GLY A 185 38.11 -19.76 -21.25
N GLN A 186 37.02 -19.24 -21.83
CA GLN A 186 36.06 -18.38 -21.12
C GLN A 186 34.88 -19.25 -20.68
N LEU A 187 34.81 -19.64 -19.40
CA LEU A 187 33.67 -20.44 -18.89
C LEU A 187 32.35 -19.67 -18.83
N SER A 188 32.40 -18.33 -18.91
CA SER A 188 31.23 -17.50 -19.21
C SER A 188 31.67 -16.22 -19.92
N MET A 189 30.98 -15.91 -21.02
CA MET A 189 31.09 -14.60 -21.69
C MET A 189 29.88 -13.79 -21.26
N LYS A 190 30.08 -12.56 -20.78
CA LYS A 190 28.96 -11.65 -20.48
C LYS A 190 28.26 -11.32 -21.80
N ILE A 191 27.06 -11.83 -22.00
CA ILE A 191 26.25 -11.56 -23.19
C ILE A 191 25.91 -10.06 -23.19
N LYS A 192 26.29 -9.36 -24.25
CA LYS A 192 25.85 -7.97 -24.49
C LYS A 192 24.55 -8.02 -25.29
N LEU A 193 23.57 -7.20 -24.93
CA LEU A 193 22.27 -7.20 -25.60
C LEU A 193 22.38 -6.95 -27.11
N ASP A 194 23.35 -6.12 -27.53
CA ASP A 194 23.61 -5.79 -28.94
C ASP A 194 24.10 -6.99 -29.77
N THR A 195 24.46 -8.10 -29.11
CA THR A 195 24.83 -9.37 -29.74
C THR A 195 23.70 -10.41 -29.77
N VAL A 196 22.53 -10.06 -29.23
CA VAL A 196 21.34 -10.90 -29.18
C VAL A 196 20.45 -10.54 -30.37
N ASP A 197 20.16 -11.51 -31.24
CA ASP A 197 19.21 -11.35 -32.34
C ASP A 197 17.76 -11.46 -31.80
N PRO A 198 16.94 -10.39 -31.85
CA PRO A 198 15.55 -10.43 -31.40
C PRO A 198 14.66 -11.37 -32.23
N TYR A 199 15.06 -11.74 -33.45
CA TYR A 199 14.31 -12.62 -34.33
C TYR A 199 14.63 -14.11 -34.13
N TYR A 200 15.55 -14.45 -33.22
CA TYR A 200 16.04 -15.83 -33.06
C TYR A 200 14.95 -16.86 -32.79
N ILE A 201 13.92 -16.52 -32.01
CA ILE A 201 12.84 -17.47 -31.70
C ILE A 201 11.98 -17.83 -32.92
N PHE A 202 12.04 -17.02 -33.98
CA PHE A 202 11.36 -17.27 -35.25
C PHE A 202 12.30 -17.90 -36.30
N HIS A 203 13.58 -18.02 -35.99
CA HIS A 203 14.59 -18.54 -36.90
C HIS A 203 14.41 -20.06 -37.12
N PRO A 204 14.53 -20.59 -38.37
CA PRO A 204 14.35 -22.02 -38.65
C PRO A 204 15.31 -22.95 -37.88
N ARG A 205 16.52 -22.47 -37.60
CA ARG A 205 17.55 -23.15 -36.76
C ARG A 205 17.45 -22.84 -35.25
N CYS A 206 16.36 -22.23 -34.79
CA CYS A 206 16.14 -22.02 -33.37
C CYS A 206 16.14 -23.37 -32.64
N ARG A 207 16.87 -23.49 -31.52
CA ARG A 207 16.93 -24.73 -30.72
C ARG A 207 15.76 -24.87 -29.75
N LEU A 208 14.92 -23.84 -29.64
CA LEU A 208 13.81 -23.77 -28.71
C LEU A 208 12.54 -24.22 -29.43
N GLY A 209 11.84 -25.19 -28.83
CA GLY A 209 10.54 -25.63 -29.33
C GLY A 209 9.42 -24.74 -28.80
N VAL A 210 9.28 -23.52 -29.34
CA VAL A 210 8.16 -22.63 -29.00
C VAL A 210 6.95 -23.04 -29.83
N SER A 211 5.93 -23.63 -29.20
CA SER A 211 4.75 -24.14 -29.91
C SER A 211 3.97 -23.01 -30.58
N LEU A 212 3.53 -23.20 -31.83
CA LEU A 212 2.65 -22.25 -32.52
C LEU A 212 1.27 -22.13 -31.85
N GLU A 213 0.93 -23.06 -30.96
CA GLU A 213 -0.30 -23.06 -30.17
C GLU A 213 -0.19 -22.27 -28.86
N GLU A 214 1.01 -21.82 -28.47
CA GLU A 214 1.16 -20.92 -27.31
C GLU A 214 0.56 -19.54 -27.57
N THR A 215 -0.05 -18.97 -26.53
CA THR A 215 -0.63 -17.62 -26.56
C THR A 215 0.46 -16.57 -26.77
N ARG A 216 0.12 -15.54 -27.55
CA ARG A 216 1.04 -14.47 -27.98
C ARG A 216 0.60 -13.13 -27.43
N LEU A 217 1.56 -12.22 -27.23
CA LEU A 217 1.29 -10.90 -26.65
C LEU A 217 0.18 -10.17 -27.39
N LYS A 218 0.14 -10.23 -28.73
CA LYS A 218 -0.90 -9.56 -29.52
C LYS A 218 -1.45 -10.38 -30.69
N ALA A 219 -0.59 -11.14 -31.37
CA ALA A 219 -0.95 -11.84 -32.60
C ALA A 219 -1.98 -12.96 -32.37
N THR A 220 -2.91 -13.18 -33.31
CA THR A 220 -3.67 -14.44 -33.38
C THR A 220 -2.77 -15.59 -33.83
N MET A 221 -3.23 -16.83 -33.61
CA MET A 221 -2.55 -18.00 -34.16
C MET A 221 -2.49 -17.97 -35.70
N GLU A 222 -3.50 -17.40 -36.36
CA GLU A 222 -3.55 -17.25 -37.82
C GLU A 222 -2.57 -16.19 -38.32
N GLU A 223 -2.54 -15.01 -37.69
CA GLU A 223 -1.60 -13.93 -37.98
C GLU A 223 -0.15 -14.41 -37.78
N LEU A 224 0.12 -15.17 -36.72
CA LEU A 224 1.43 -15.77 -36.46
C LEU A 224 1.84 -16.72 -37.58
N LYS A 225 0.96 -17.67 -37.96
CA LYS A 225 1.25 -18.63 -39.03
C LYS A 225 1.52 -17.95 -40.36
N SER A 226 0.69 -16.97 -40.73
CA SER A 226 0.86 -16.19 -41.96
C SER A 226 2.18 -15.42 -41.96
N TRP A 227 2.47 -14.70 -40.88
CA TRP A 227 3.70 -13.92 -40.78
C TRP A 227 4.96 -14.79 -40.72
N MET A 228 4.92 -15.95 -40.08
CA MET A 228 6.05 -16.88 -40.07
C MET A 228 6.34 -17.46 -41.45
N ALA A 229 5.31 -17.76 -42.25
CA ALA A 229 5.49 -18.17 -43.64
C ALA A 229 6.17 -17.06 -44.46
N GLU A 230 5.67 -15.82 -44.39
CA GLU A 230 6.29 -14.64 -45.03
C GLU A 230 7.75 -14.42 -44.60
N LEU A 231 8.07 -14.70 -43.33
CA LEU A 231 9.39 -14.50 -42.79
C LEU A 231 10.38 -15.57 -43.26
N HIS A 232 9.92 -16.83 -43.41
CA HIS A 232 10.74 -17.95 -43.87
C HIS A 232 10.97 -17.96 -45.38
N GLU A 233 10.14 -17.26 -46.15
CA GLU A 233 10.33 -17.04 -47.59
C GLU A 233 11.53 -16.13 -47.92
N ASP A 234 11.95 -15.27 -46.98
CA ASP A 234 13.07 -14.34 -47.16
C ASP A 234 14.22 -14.62 -46.17
N PRO A 235 15.18 -15.48 -46.55
CA PRO A 235 16.34 -15.81 -45.71
C PRO A 235 17.22 -14.60 -45.35
N SER A 236 17.14 -13.49 -46.08
CA SER A 236 17.95 -12.28 -45.81
C SER A 236 17.55 -11.57 -44.52
N LYS A 237 16.33 -11.84 -44.00
CA LYS A 237 15.83 -11.29 -42.74
C LYS A 237 16.43 -11.96 -41.50
N PHE A 238 17.14 -13.07 -41.66
CA PHE A 238 17.73 -13.83 -40.57
C PHE A 238 19.24 -13.66 -40.52
N SER A 239 19.76 -13.40 -39.32
CA SER A 239 21.19 -13.51 -39.06
C SER A 239 21.54 -14.93 -38.62
N GLU A 240 22.76 -15.40 -38.92
CA GLU A 240 23.21 -16.71 -38.44
C GLU A 240 23.18 -16.74 -36.90
N PRO A 241 22.50 -17.71 -36.28
CA PRO A 241 22.39 -17.77 -34.84
C PRO A 241 23.75 -17.84 -34.14
N LYS A 242 24.09 -16.78 -33.42
CA LYS A 242 25.33 -16.71 -32.65
C LYS A 242 25.12 -17.33 -31.27
N PHE A 243 26.16 -17.98 -30.75
CA PHE A 243 26.15 -18.57 -29.40
C PHE A 243 25.58 -17.65 -28.29
N PRO A 244 25.90 -16.33 -28.23
CA PRO A 244 25.31 -15.42 -27.24
C PRO A 244 23.79 -15.32 -27.33
N THR A 245 23.24 -15.32 -28.54
CA THR A 245 21.80 -15.30 -28.78
C THR A 245 21.16 -16.61 -28.31
N GLU A 246 21.73 -17.76 -28.68
CA GLU A 246 21.22 -19.07 -28.25
C GLU A 246 21.21 -19.17 -26.71
N CYS A 247 22.32 -18.80 -26.06
CA CYS A 247 22.43 -18.81 -24.59
C CYS A 247 21.43 -17.88 -23.91
N PHE A 248 21.18 -16.69 -24.47
CA PHE A 248 20.23 -15.72 -23.91
C PHE A 248 18.82 -16.32 -23.84
N PHE A 249 18.31 -16.81 -24.97
CA PHE A 249 16.94 -17.35 -25.01
C PHE A 249 16.81 -18.72 -24.31
N LEU A 250 17.86 -19.55 -24.29
CA LEU A 250 17.90 -20.76 -23.45
C LEU A 250 17.83 -20.41 -21.96
N THR A 251 18.52 -19.34 -21.53
CA THR A 251 18.46 -18.87 -20.13
C THR A 251 17.07 -18.38 -19.77
N LEU A 252 16.39 -17.69 -20.69
CA LEU A 252 15.01 -17.25 -20.50
C LEU A 252 14.03 -18.43 -20.37
N HIS A 253 14.09 -19.41 -21.27
CA HIS A 253 13.26 -20.61 -21.15
C HIS A 253 13.61 -21.44 -19.91
N THR A 254 14.87 -21.42 -19.46
CA THR A 254 15.24 -22.05 -18.19
C THR A 254 14.55 -21.36 -17.01
N HIS A 255 14.44 -20.03 -17.00
CA HIS A 255 13.68 -19.33 -15.96
C HIS A 255 12.20 -19.72 -15.98
N HIS A 256 11.61 -19.77 -17.17
CA HIS A 256 10.21 -20.16 -17.37
C HIS A 256 9.91 -21.60 -16.91
N LEU A 257 10.78 -22.55 -17.28
CA LEU A 257 10.56 -23.97 -17.04
C LEU A 257 11.05 -24.45 -15.66
N SER A 258 11.89 -23.67 -14.96
CA SER A 258 12.48 -24.08 -13.68
C SER A 258 12.30 -23.07 -12.55
N ILE A 259 12.83 -21.85 -12.68
CA ILE A 259 12.87 -20.87 -11.59
C ILE A 259 11.46 -20.46 -11.16
N LEU A 260 10.59 -20.11 -12.11
CA LEU A 260 9.22 -19.72 -11.75
C LEU A 260 8.35 -20.88 -11.26
N PRO A 261 8.38 -22.08 -11.85
CA PRO A 261 7.75 -23.25 -11.25
C PRO A 261 8.23 -23.53 -9.82
N CYS A 262 9.50 -23.28 -9.51
CA CYS A 262 10.02 -23.34 -8.14
C CYS A 262 9.39 -22.26 -7.23
N CYS A 263 9.26 -21.01 -7.69
CA CYS A 263 8.52 -19.94 -6.99
C CYS A 263 7.06 -20.33 -6.73
N ARG A 264 6.33 -20.79 -7.74
CA ARG A 264 4.93 -21.26 -7.62
C ARG A 264 4.81 -22.38 -6.60
N ARG A 265 5.72 -23.37 -6.66
CA ARG A 265 5.74 -24.51 -5.74
C ARG A 265 6.06 -24.08 -4.31
N TYR A 266 6.91 -23.08 -4.13
CA TYR A 266 7.20 -22.50 -2.82
C TYR A 266 5.94 -21.83 -2.23
N ILE A 267 5.23 -21.00 -3.01
CA ILE A 267 3.98 -20.36 -2.57
C ILE A 267 2.91 -21.40 -2.22
N ARG A 268 2.70 -22.41 -3.07
CA ARG A 268 1.77 -23.52 -2.79
C ARG A 268 2.11 -24.26 -1.50
N ARG A 269 3.41 -24.48 -1.24
CA ARG A 269 3.89 -25.12 -0.01
C ARG A 269 3.56 -24.28 1.23
N LEU A 270 3.76 -22.96 1.17
CA LEU A 270 3.39 -22.07 2.28
C LEU A 270 1.89 -22.11 2.58
N ARG A 271 1.04 -22.13 1.55
CA ARG A 271 -0.42 -22.28 1.71
C ARG A 271 -0.78 -23.60 2.39
N ALA A 272 -0.22 -24.71 1.89
CA ALA A 272 -0.44 -26.03 2.48
C ALA A 272 0.03 -26.12 3.94
N ILE A 273 1.15 -25.46 4.30
CA ILE A 273 1.62 -25.39 5.69
C ILE A 273 0.62 -24.63 6.58
N ARG A 274 0.09 -23.49 6.12
CA ARG A 274 -0.90 -22.70 6.87
C ARG A 274 -2.20 -23.46 7.08
N GLU A 275 -2.72 -24.09 6.02
CA GLU A 275 -3.95 -24.89 6.08
C GLU A 275 -3.79 -26.09 7.02
N LEU A 276 -2.71 -26.84 6.89
CA LEU A 276 -2.47 -28.00 7.74
C LEU A 276 -2.23 -27.61 9.21
N ASN A 277 -1.58 -26.46 9.47
CA ASN A 277 -1.49 -25.89 10.81
C ASN A 277 -2.87 -25.59 11.38
N ARG A 278 -3.76 -24.96 10.60
CA ARG A 278 -5.13 -24.66 11.03
C ARG A 278 -5.88 -25.94 11.40
N THR A 279 -5.83 -26.97 10.56
CA THR A 279 -6.46 -28.27 10.84
C THR A 279 -5.89 -28.94 12.09
N VAL A 280 -4.58 -28.86 12.31
CA VAL A 280 -3.96 -29.40 13.54
C VAL A 280 -4.48 -28.68 14.78
N GLU A 281 -4.66 -27.35 14.70
CA GLU A 281 -5.14 -26.57 15.83
C GLU A 281 -6.63 -26.79 16.11
N GLU A 282 -7.46 -26.86 15.06
CA GLU A 282 -8.88 -27.22 15.16
C GLU A 282 -9.08 -28.60 15.82
N LEU A 283 -8.28 -29.59 15.43
CA LEU A 283 -8.34 -30.93 16.02
C LEU A 283 -7.92 -30.97 17.49
N LYS A 284 -6.92 -30.18 17.89
CA LYS A 284 -6.54 -30.06 19.30
C LYS A 284 -7.62 -29.35 20.11
N ASN A 285 -8.17 -28.26 19.58
CA ASN A 285 -9.16 -27.45 20.29
C ASN A 285 -10.47 -28.22 20.50
N SER A 286 -10.81 -29.13 19.57
CA SER A 286 -11.97 -30.03 19.69
C SER A 286 -11.68 -31.32 20.46
N GLU A 287 -10.48 -31.51 21.04
CA GLU A 287 -10.06 -32.76 21.69
C GLU A 287 -11.03 -33.20 22.79
N SER A 288 -11.55 -32.27 23.59
CA SER A 288 -12.54 -32.56 24.63
C SER A 288 -13.82 -33.22 24.10
N GLN A 289 -14.20 -32.98 22.85
CA GLN A 289 -15.44 -33.47 22.23
C GLN A 289 -15.32 -34.89 21.67
N TRP A 290 -14.12 -35.27 21.20
CA TRP A 290 -13.93 -36.56 20.53
C TRP A 290 -13.03 -37.53 21.31
N LYS A 291 -12.29 -37.08 22.34
CA LYS A 291 -11.32 -37.92 23.08
C LYS A 291 -11.94 -39.18 23.72
N ASP A 292 -13.19 -39.10 24.12
CA ASP A 292 -13.94 -40.19 24.78
C ASP A 292 -14.92 -40.89 23.81
N SER A 293 -14.93 -40.50 22.54
CA SER A 293 -15.80 -41.09 21.52
C SER A 293 -15.24 -42.41 20.96
N PRO A 294 -16.07 -43.28 20.35
CA PRO A 294 -15.59 -44.46 19.63
C PRO A 294 -14.62 -44.14 18.47
N LEU A 295 -14.63 -42.90 17.98
CA LEU A 295 -13.76 -42.41 16.91
C LEU A 295 -12.44 -41.81 17.43
N ALA A 296 -12.20 -41.80 18.75
CA ALA A 296 -11.02 -41.16 19.36
C ALA A 296 -9.68 -41.67 18.80
N SER A 297 -9.60 -42.96 18.48
CA SER A 297 -8.39 -43.56 17.88
C SER A 297 -8.12 -42.97 16.48
N ARG A 298 -9.16 -42.83 15.66
CA ARG A 298 -9.08 -42.26 14.30
C ARG A 298 -8.69 -40.78 14.34
N HIS A 299 -9.24 -39.99 15.26
CA HIS A 299 -8.87 -38.58 15.43
C HIS A 299 -7.42 -38.41 15.90
N ARG A 300 -6.96 -39.24 16.86
CA ARG A 300 -5.55 -39.26 17.29
C ARG A 300 -4.60 -39.62 16.15
N GLU A 301 -4.96 -40.61 15.33
CA GLU A 301 -4.17 -41.00 14.18
C GLU A 301 -4.12 -39.89 13.11
N MET A 302 -5.26 -39.27 12.80
CA MET A 302 -5.33 -38.14 11.88
C MET A 302 -4.47 -36.97 12.35
N LEU A 303 -4.56 -36.59 13.63
CA LEU A 303 -3.72 -35.56 14.24
C LEU A 303 -2.22 -35.90 14.11
N LYS A 304 -1.84 -37.15 14.34
CA LYS A 304 -0.45 -37.62 14.16
C LYS A 304 0.00 -37.50 12.71
N ARG A 305 -0.83 -37.91 11.74
CA ARG A 305 -0.55 -37.79 10.30
C ARG A 305 -0.39 -36.33 9.88
N CYS A 306 -1.30 -35.45 10.28
CA CYS A 306 -1.22 -34.01 10.02
C CYS A 306 0.05 -33.39 10.59
N LYS A 307 0.39 -33.66 11.87
CA LYS A 307 1.63 -33.17 12.50
C LYS A 307 2.89 -33.68 11.77
N THR A 308 2.89 -34.93 11.31
CA THR A 308 4.02 -35.52 10.58
C THR A 308 4.20 -34.89 9.21
N GLN A 309 3.10 -34.73 8.46
CA GLN A 309 3.12 -34.07 7.15
C GLN A 309 3.53 -32.59 7.28
N LEU A 310 3.07 -31.90 8.32
CA LEU A 310 3.46 -30.52 8.62
C LEU A 310 4.98 -30.42 8.84
N LYS A 311 5.55 -31.30 9.69
CA LYS A 311 7.02 -31.36 9.90
C LYS A 311 7.78 -31.59 8.59
N LYS A 312 7.28 -32.47 7.71
CA LYS A 312 7.88 -32.72 6.39
C LYS A 312 7.85 -31.47 5.51
N LEU A 313 6.70 -30.78 5.45
CA LEU A 313 6.53 -29.57 4.64
C LEU A 313 7.39 -28.41 5.16
N VAL A 314 7.49 -28.23 6.47
CA VAL A 314 8.35 -27.20 7.09
C VAL A 314 9.82 -27.45 6.77
N ARG A 315 10.30 -28.70 6.84
CA ARG A 315 11.67 -29.06 6.42
C ARG A 315 11.89 -28.79 4.93
N ALA A 316 10.95 -29.20 4.07
CA ALA A 316 11.04 -28.93 2.64
C ALA A 316 11.00 -27.43 2.31
N LYS A 317 10.29 -26.62 3.12
CA LYS A 317 10.28 -25.16 3.04
C LYS A 317 11.66 -24.59 3.38
N ALA A 318 12.28 -25.02 4.47
CA ALA A 318 13.63 -24.60 4.84
C ALA A 318 14.68 -24.91 3.75
N CYS A 319 14.61 -26.09 3.11
CA CYS A 319 15.50 -26.40 1.97
C CYS A 319 15.28 -25.46 0.78
N ALA A 320 14.04 -25.06 0.52
CA ALA A 320 13.75 -24.12 -0.56
C ALA A 320 14.14 -22.68 -0.21
N ASP A 321 14.04 -22.27 1.06
CA ASP A 321 14.51 -20.95 1.50
C ASP A 321 15.98 -20.76 1.15
N VAL A 322 16.84 -21.75 1.45
CA VAL A 322 18.29 -21.67 1.22
C VAL A 322 18.64 -21.51 -0.26
N GLY A 323 17.92 -22.17 -1.16
CA GLY A 323 18.20 -22.10 -2.59
C GLY A 323 17.51 -20.92 -3.29
N LEU A 324 16.21 -20.78 -3.08
CA LEU A 324 15.37 -19.85 -3.85
C LEU A 324 15.41 -18.42 -3.31
N LEU A 325 15.61 -18.25 -2.00
CA LEU A 325 15.72 -16.93 -1.37
C LEU A 325 17.18 -16.49 -1.21
N ASP A 326 18.13 -17.17 -1.86
CA ASP A 326 19.50 -16.69 -1.96
C ASP A 326 19.52 -15.35 -2.72
N GLU A 327 20.05 -14.32 -2.07
CA GLU A 327 20.02 -12.96 -2.61
C GLU A 327 20.84 -12.83 -3.90
N ASN A 328 21.93 -13.60 -4.05
CA ASN A 328 22.75 -13.54 -5.25
C ASN A 328 22.03 -14.15 -6.45
N LEU A 329 21.31 -15.26 -6.25
CA LEU A 329 20.45 -15.85 -7.27
C LEU A 329 19.37 -14.84 -7.70
N LEU A 330 18.61 -14.30 -6.75
CA LEU A 330 17.52 -13.37 -7.05
C LEU A 330 18.02 -12.09 -7.72
N ARG A 331 19.16 -11.54 -7.28
CA ARG A 331 19.80 -10.37 -7.90
C ARG A 331 20.23 -10.65 -9.33
N ARG A 332 20.87 -11.80 -9.60
CA ARG A 332 21.28 -12.19 -10.96
C ARG A 332 20.08 -12.45 -11.87
N SER A 333 19.03 -13.07 -11.34
CA SER A 333 17.76 -13.24 -12.07
C SER A 333 17.10 -11.89 -12.38
N LEU A 334 17.09 -10.94 -11.44
CA LEU A 334 16.56 -9.59 -11.71
C LEU A 334 17.38 -8.86 -12.78
N GLN A 335 18.72 -8.94 -12.70
CA GLN A 335 19.61 -8.36 -13.72
C GLN A 335 19.38 -9.00 -15.10
N PHE A 336 19.16 -10.32 -15.15
CA PHE A 336 18.80 -10.99 -16.40
C PHE A 336 17.42 -10.52 -16.91
N TYR A 337 16.39 -10.46 -16.07
CA TYR A 337 15.09 -9.93 -16.47
C TYR A 337 15.16 -8.47 -16.93
N SER A 338 16.01 -7.63 -16.33
CA SER A 338 16.29 -6.28 -16.84
C SER A 338 16.82 -6.32 -18.29
N THR A 339 17.71 -7.25 -18.64
CA THR A 339 18.16 -7.39 -20.04
C THR A 339 17.08 -7.92 -20.99
N VAL A 340 16.16 -8.78 -20.51
CA VAL A 340 14.96 -9.22 -21.26
C VAL A 340 14.01 -8.05 -21.50
N ILE A 341 13.78 -7.24 -20.47
CA ILE A 341 13.00 -6.00 -20.54
C ILE A 341 13.61 -5.05 -21.57
N GLN A 342 14.92 -4.84 -21.54
CA GLN A 342 15.60 -3.98 -22.52
C GLN A 342 15.41 -4.48 -23.95
N LEU A 343 15.45 -5.80 -24.18
CA LEU A 343 15.15 -6.40 -25.49
C LEU A 343 13.72 -6.04 -25.92
N ILE A 344 12.74 -6.30 -25.04
CA ILE A 344 11.32 -6.07 -25.31
C ILE A 344 11.04 -4.58 -25.59
N LEU A 345 11.60 -3.68 -24.78
CA LEU A 345 11.46 -2.23 -24.96
C LEU A 345 12.07 -1.76 -26.29
N ARG A 346 13.26 -2.24 -26.65
CA ARG A 346 13.88 -1.94 -27.96
C ARG A 346 13.09 -2.48 -29.16
N MET A 347 12.36 -3.60 -28.98
CA MET A 347 11.49 -4.15 -30.03
C MET A 347 10.25 -3.29 -30.27
N VAL A 348 9.74 -2.63 -29.23
CA VAL A 348 8.55 -1.78 -29.30
C VAL A 348 8.90 -0.35 -29.73
N ASP A 349 9.98 0.20 -29.19
CA ASP A 349 10.48 1.52 -29.52
C ASP A 349 12.02 1.50 -29.58
N PRO A 350 12.62 1.62 -30.78
CA PRO A 350 14.06 1.68 -30.95
C PRO A 350 14.74 2.85 -30.23
N ALA A 351 14.00 3.89 -29.82
CA ALA A 351 14.52 5.05 -29.09
C ALA A 351 14.87 4.75 -27.61
N TYR A 352 14.57 3.55 -27.11
CA TYR A 352 14.96 3.12 -25.76
C TYR A 352 16.46 3.39 -25.47
N PRO A 353 16.82 4.05 -24.34
CA PRO A 353 16.00 4.27 -23.13
C PRO A 353 15.07 5.49 -23.15
N ASN A 354 15.09 6.32 -24.19
CA ASN A 354 14.33 7.57 -24.27
C ASN A 354 12.95 7.38 -24.91
N ILE A 355 12.16 6.43 -24.41
CA ILE A 355 10.81 6.13 -24.93
C ILE A 355 9.87 7.31 -24.67
N THR A 356 9.03 7.63 -25.66
CA THR A 356 7.94 8.59 -25.53
C THR A 356 6.59 7.91 -25.69
N LEU A 357 5.57 8.41 -24.98
CA LEU A 357 4.18 7.94 -25.12
C LEU A 357 3.30 9.02 -25.78
N PRO A 358 2.26 8.63 -26.55
CA PRO A 358 1.85 7.26 -26.86
C PRO A 358 2.84 6.54 -27.78
N LEU A 359 2.91 5.21 -27.65
CA LEU A 359 3.69 4.37 -28.57
C LEU A 359 3.08 4.36 -29.99
N ASN A 360 3.84 3.83 -30.96
CA ASN A 360 3.39 3.71 -32.34
C ASN A 360 2.07 2.89 -32.44
N PRO A 361 1.01 3.39 -33.09
CA PRO A 361 -0.22 2.61 -33.27
C PRO A 361 0.01 1.31 -34.06
N GLU A 362 1.01 1.26 -34.95
CA GLU A 362 1.42 0.05 -35.65
C GLU A 362 2.34 -0.80 -34.77
N ILE A 363 1.79 -1.88 -34.21
CA ILE A 363 2.52 -2.79 -33.33
C ILE A 363 3.50 -3.65 -34.17
N PRO A 364 4.80 -3.67 -33.85
CA PRO A 364 5.77 -4.51 -34.56
C PRO A 364 5.36 -6.00 -34.53
N LYS A 365 5.27 -6.64 -35.71
CA LYS A 365 4.88 -8.06 -35.82
C LYS A 365 5.77 -8.98 -34.97
N SER A 366 7.06 -8.67 -34.87
CA SER A 366 8.03 -9.41 -34.04
C SER A 366 7.71 -9.34 -32.54
N PHE A 367 7.24 -8.20 -32.04
CA PHE A 367 6.76 -8.06 -30.65
C PHE A 367 5.40 -8.76 -30.47
N ALA A 368 4.47 -8.53 -31.40
CA ALA A 368 3.13 -9.10 -31.35
C ALA A 368 3.13 -10.64 -31.27
N ALA A 369 4.12 -11.26 -31.92
CA ALA A 369 4.34 -12.70 -32.00
C ALA A 369 5.13 -13.32 -30.83
N LEU A 370 5.63 -12.52 -29.88
CA LEU A 370 6.30 -13.06 -28.69
C LEU A 370 5.30 -13.86 -27.82
N PRO A 371 5.71 -14.97 -27.21
CA PRO A 371 4.89 -15.69 -26.23
C PRO A 371 4.52 -14.80 -25.03
N GLU A 372 3.29 -14.95 -24.51
CA GLU A 372 2.83 -14.15 -23.36
C GLU A 372 3.73 -14.30 -22.11
N PHE A 373 4.33 -15.48 -21.93
CA PHE A 373 5.15 -15.76 -20.76
C PHE A 373 6.40 -14.87 -20.66
N TYR A 374 6.85 -14.24 -21.74
CA TYR A 374 7.98 -13.30 -21.71
C TYR A 374 7.72 -12.09 -20.80
N VAL A 375 6.46 -11.65 -20.74
CA VAL A 375 6.01 -10.55 -19.87
C VAL A 375 5.46 -11.12 -18.56
N GLU A 376 4.76 -12.25 -18.62
CA GLU A 376 4.19 -12.90 -17.42
C GLU A 376 5.27 -13.28 -16.41
N ASP A 377 6.37 -13.85 -16.89
CA ASP A 377 7.45 -14.34 -16.05
C ASP A 377 8.16 -13.21 -15.31
N VAL A 378 8.34 -12.05 -15.98
CA VAL A 378 8.86 -10.83 -15.36
C VAL A 378 7.94 -10.39 -14.22
N ALA A 379 6.63 -10.30 -14.49
CA ALA A 379 5.66 -9.86 -13.49
C ALA A 379 5.61 -10.82 -12.29
N GLU A 380 5.55 -12.13 -12.55
CA GLU A 380 5.49 -13.15 -11.49
C GLU A 380 6.78 -13.18 -10.64
N PHE A 381 7.93 -13.02 -11.29
CA PHE A 381 9.20 -12.91 -10.56
C PHE A 381 9.21 -11.67 -9.64
N LEU A 382 8.74 -10.53 -10.13
CA LEU A 382 8.64 -9.30 -9.33
C LEU A 382 7.69 -9.47 -8.15
N LEU A 383 6.50 -10.07 -8.35
CA LEU A 383 5.57 -10.37 -7.26
C LEU A 383 6.22 -11.26 -6.19
N PHE A 384 6.99 -12.27 -6.60
CA PHE A 384 7.74 -13.11 -5.69
C PHE A 384 8.81 -12.32 -4.92
N VAL A 385 9.61 -11.50 -5.61
CA VAL A 385 10.67 -10.68 -5.01
C VAL A 385 10.09 -9.68 -4.01
N VAL A 386 9.04 -8.95 -4.37
CA VAL A 386 8.37 -7.97 -3.48
C VAL A 386 7.88 -8.64 -2.19
N GLN A 387 7.34 -9.85 -2.30
CA GLN A 387 6.78 -10.56 -1.15
C GLN A 387 7.85 -11.14 -0.23
N TYR A 388 8.93 -11.72 -0.76
CA TYR A 388 9.87 -12.53 0.02
C TYR A 388 11.27 -11.93 0.17
N SER A 389 11.71 -11.05 -0.74
CA SER A 389 13.05 -10.46 -0.73
C SER A 389 13.06 -9.04 -1.35
N PRO A 390 12.29 -8.08 -0.78
CA PRO A 390 12.14 -6.74 -1.35
C PRO A 390 13.45 -5.96 -1.49
N GLN A 391 14.49 -6.31 -0.72
CA GLN A 391 15.82 -5.71 -0.80
C GLN A 391 16.51 -5.88 -2.17
N VAL A 392 16.07 -6.86 -2.97
CA VAL A 392 16.60 -7.08 -4.32
C VAL A 392 16.21 -5.91 -5.25
N LEU A 393 15.16 -5.15 -4.93
CA LEU A 393 14.72 -3.98 -5.70
C LEU A 393 15.57 -2.71 -5.47
N TYR A 394 16.66 -2.80 -4.69
CA TYR A 394 17.64 -1.71 -4.57
C TYR A 394 18.72 -1.74 -5.66
N GLU A 395 18.68 -2.72 -6.56
CA GLU A 395 19.62 -2.84 -7.65
C GLU A 395 19.49 -1.71 -8.69
N PRO A 396 20.58 -1.23 -9.30
CA PRO A 396 20.51 -0.18 -10.32
C PRO A 396 19.65 -0.52 -11.54
N CYS A 397 19.56 -1.82 -11.89
CA CYS A 397 18.80 -2.31 -13.05
C CYS A 397 17.28 -2.13 -12.95
N VAL A 398 16.75 -1.72 -11.79
CA VAL A 398 15.31 -1.50 -11.59
C VAL A 398 14.74 -0.33 -12.38
N GLN A 399 15.58 0.58 -12.91
CA GLN A 399 15.12 1.65 -13.80
C GLN A 399 14.44 1.11 -15.07
N ASP A 400 14.97 -0.01 -15.61
CA ASP A 400 14.38 -0.68 -16.77
C ASP A 400 13.03 -1.29 -16.42
N VAL A 401 12.94 -1.89 -15.24
CA VAL A 401 11.72 -2.49 -14.70
C VAL A 401 10.63 -1.43 -14.54
N VAL A 402 10.96 -0.27 -13.97
CA VAL A 402 10.04 0.86 -13.84
C VAL A 402 9.56 1.33 -15.22
N THR A 403 10.49 1.53 -16.16
CA THR A 403 10.15 1.96 -17.52
C THR A 403 9.21 0.97 -18.20
N PHE A 404 9.49 -0.33 -18.08
CA PHE A 404 8.67 -1.42 -18.60
C PHE A 404 7.25 -1.42 -18.04
N LEU A 405 7.12 -1.37 -16.71
CA LEU A 405 5.82 -1.36 -16.04
C LEU A 405 4.99 -0.16 -16.51
N VAL A 406 5.57 1.04 -16.51
CA VAL A 406 4.87 2.27 -16.91
C VAL A 406 4.48 2.22 -18.39
N VAL A 407 5.39 1.83 -19.29
CA VAL A 407 5.12 1.78 -20.74
C VAL A 407 3.97 0.83 -21.07
N PHE A 408 3.98 -0.39 -20.55
CA PHE A 408 2.94 -1.38 -20.88
C PHE A 408 1.61 -1.15 -20.17
N ILE A 409 1.62 -0.59 -18.94
CA ILE A 409 0.38 -0.17 -18.27
C ILE A 409 -0.25 1.04 -18.98
N CYS A 410 0.56 1.94 -19.55
CA CYS A 410 0.05 3.08 -20.31
C CYS A 410 -0.31 2.73 -21.77
N SER A 411 0.19 1.60 -22.29
CA SER A 411 0.01 1.16 -23.68
C SER A 411 -0.70 -0.19 -23.78
N GLN A 412 -1.79 -0.34 -23.02
CA GLN A 412 -2.52 -1.61 -22.83
C GLN A 412 -2.92 -2.30 -24.15
N HIS A 413 -3.17 -1.52 -25.20
CA HIS A 413 -3.54 -2.03 -26.52
C HIS A 413 -2.45 -2.88 -27.19
N TYR A 414 -1.19 -2.80 -26.73
CA TYR A 414 -0.09 -3.66 -27.17
C TYR A 414 -0.23 -5.11 -26.70
N ILE A 415 -1.01 -5.37 -25.65
CA ILE A 415 -1.20 -6.71 -25.09
C ILE A 415 -2.67 -7.09 -25.26
N ARG A 416 -2.94 -8.25 -25.88
CA ARG A 416 -4.30 -8.77 -26.09
C ARG A 416 -4.93 -9.25 -24.79
N ASN A 417 -4.16 -9.94 -23.95
CA ASN A 417 -4.65 -10.52 -22.71
C ASN A 417 -4.75 -9.47 -21.59
N PRO A 418 -5.97 -9.06 -21.15
CA PRO A 418 -6.13 -8.05 -20.12
C PRO A 418 -5.64 -8.50 -18.74
N TYR A 419 -5.61 -9.81 -18.46
CA TYR A 419 -5.11 -10.36 -17.20
C TYR A 419 -3.60 -10.19 -17.04
N LEU A 420 -2.87 -10.09 -18.16
CA LEU A 420 -1.46 -9.80 -18.12
C LEU A 420 -1.21 -8.34 -17.72
N ILE A 421 -2.03 -7.40 -18.22
CA ILE A 421 -2.03 -6.00 -17.76
C ILE A 421 -2.42 -5.93 -16.28
N ALA A 422 -3.46 -6.66 -15.87
CA ALA A 422 -3.86 -6.75 -14.47
C ALA A 422 -2.73 -7.21 -13.55
N LYS A 423 -1.92 -8.18 -13.99
CA LYS A 423 -0.74 -8.66 -13.26
C LYS A 423 0.36 -7.58 -13.17
N LEU A 424 0.55 -6.76 -14.21
CA LEU A 424 1.46 -5.60 -14.13
C LEU A 424 0.93 -4.55 -13.14
N VAL A 425 -0.37 -4.29 -13.13
CA VAL A 425 -1.03 -3.41 -12.14
C VAL A 425 -0.92 -4.00 -10.72
N GLU A 426 -1.00 -5.32 -10.57
CA GLU A 426 -0.78 -6.00 -9.28
C GLU A 426 0.65 -5.73 -8.77
N VAL A 427 1.67 -5.74 -9.65
CA VAL A 427 3.04 -5.35 -9.26
C VAL A 427 3.08 -3.94 -8.69
N LEU A 428 2.44 -2.96 -9.34
CA LEU A 428 2.30 -1.58 -8.82
C LEU A 428 1.66 -1.58 -7.43
N PHE A 429 0.55 -2.29 -7.28
CA PHE A 429 -0.20 -2.38 -6.04
C PHE A 429 0.64 -2.99 -4.90
N VAL A 430 1.30 -4.13 -5.11
CA VAL A 430 2.08 -4.77 -4.03
C VAL A 430 3.36 -4.00 -3.69
N THR A 431 3.85 -3.15 -4.60
CA THR A 431 5.00 -2.27 -4.34
C THR A 431 4.62 -0.96 -3.65
N ASN A 432 3.33 -0.63 -3.57
CA ASN A 432 2.85 0.57 -2.93
C ASN A 432 3.22 0.57 -1.43
N PRO A 433 3.73 1.69 -0.86
CA PRO A 433 4.12 1.76 0.54
C PRO A 433 3.01 1.44 1.54
N ALA A 434 1.74 1.69 1.19
CA ALA A 434 0.59 1.35 2.01
C ALA A 434 0.38 -0.18 2.14
N VAL A 435 0.89 -0.95 1.17
CA VAL A 435 0.80 -2.42 1.14
C VAL A 435 2.10 -3.05 1.63
N GLN A 436 3.25 -2.55 1.14
CA GLN A 436 4.58 -3.01 1.52
C GLN A 436 5.49 -1.79 1.79
N PRO A 437 5.70 -1.40 3.06
CA PRO A 437 6.54 -0.26 3.40
C PRO A 437 8.00 -0.41 2.93
N ARG A 438 8.50 -1.64 2.80
CA ARG A 438 9.89 -1.94 2.39
C ARG A 438 10.20 -1.63 0.93
N THR A 439 9.19 -1.37 0.10
CA THR A 439 9.36 -1.06 -1.34
C THR A 439 9.22 0.42 -1.65
N GLN A 440 9.19 1.30 -0.63
CA GLN A 440 8.97 2.74 -0.79
C GLN A 440 9.81 3.38 -1.90
N ARG A 441 11.14 3.16 -1.88
CA ARG A 441 12.04 3.73 -2.89
C ARG A 441 11.70 3.30 -4.32
N PHE A 442 11.30 2.04 -4.52
CA PHE A 442 10.92 1.54 -5.84
C PHE A 442 9.58 2.13 -6.30
N SER A 443 8.62 2.26 -5.39
CA SER A 443 7.33 2.93 -5.68
C SER A 443 7.54 4.40 -6.05
N GLU A 444 8.35 5.13 -5.29
CA GLU A 444 8.67 6.55 -5.57
C GLU A 444 9.37 6.73 -6.92
N MET A 445 10.27 5.82 -7.31
CA MET A 445 10.89 5.83 -8.64
C MET A 445 9.84 5.68 -9.76
N MET A 446 8.81 4.87 -9.53
CA MET A 446 7.76 4.62 -10.50
C MET A 446 6.75 5.77 -10.59
N GLU A 447 6.31 6.29 -9.44
CA GLU A 447 5.40 7.43 -9.37
C GLU A 447 6.02 8.69 -9.98
N ASN A 448 7.30 8.93 -9.76
CA ASN A 448 8.00 10.12 -10.26
C ASN A 448 8.61 9.91 -11.66
N HIS A 449 8.40 8.76 -12.29
CA HIS A 449 8.86 8.53 -13.66
C HIS A 449 8.17 9.51 -14.62
N PRO A 450 8.88 10.15 -15.58
CA PRO A 450 8.29 11.18 -16.44
C PRO A 450 7.06 10.71 -17.25
N LEU A 451 7.07 9.45 -17.71
CA LEU A 451 5.92 8.85 -18.39
C LEU A 451 4.76 8.56 -17.43
N SER A 452 5.05 8.27 -16.15
CA SER A 452 4.04 7.97 -15.15
C SER A 452 3.23 9.23 -14.84
N ILE A 453 3.91 10.34 -14.57
CA ILE A 453 3.30 11.65 -14.28
C ILE A 453 2.29 12.06 -15.36
N LYS A 454 2.62 11.81 -16.64
CA LYS A 454 1.80 12.24 -17.78
C LYS A 454 0.70 11.25 -18.17
N HIS A 455 0.93 9.94 -18.03
CA HIS A 455 0.08 8.95 -18.70
C HIS A 455 -0.51 7.89 -17.77
N LEU A 456 0.00 7.72 -16.55
CA LEU A 456 -0.44 6.61 -15.69
C LEU A 456 -1.89 6.80 -15.20
N VAL A 457 -2.26 8.02 -14.79
CA VAL A 457 -3.61 8.35 -14.32
C VAL A 457 -4.69 8.03 -15.36
N PRO A 458 -4.66 8.57 -16.60
CA PRO A 458 -5.67 8.25 -17.60
C PRO A 458 -5.66 6.78 -18.01
N ALA A 459 -4.49 6.13 -18.02
CA ALA A 459 -4.39 4.70 -18.32
C ALA A 459 -5.06 3.82 -17.27
N LEU A 460 -4.87 4.14 -15.97
CA LEU A 460 -5.51 3.42 -14.87
C LEU A 460 -7.03 3.66 -14.85
N MET A 461 -7.50 4.89 -15.11
CA MET A 461 -8.94 5.17 -15.25
C MET A 461 -9.58 4.35 -16.35
N LYS A 462 -8.94 4.32 -17.53
CA LYS A 462 -9.40 3.52 -18.67
C LYS A 462 -9.40 2.03 -18.35
N PHE A 463 -8.35 1.52 -17.72
CA PHE A 463 -8.30 0.10 -17.38
C PHE A 463 -9.37 -0.29 -16.35
N TYR A 464 -9.64 0.58 -15.37
CA TYR A 464 -10.72 0.38 -14.40
C TYR A 464 -12.09 0.18 -15.09
N THR A 465 -12.34 0.92 -16.17
CA THR A 465 -13.58 0.80 -16.95
C THR A 465 -13.57 -0.43 -17.87
N ASP A 466 -12.46 -0.68 -18.56
CA ASP A 466 -12.37 -1.76 -19.56
C ASP A 466 -12.50 -3.16 -18.93
N VAL A 467 -12.08 -3.32 -17.67
CA VAL A 467 -12.20 -4.56 -16.88
C VAL A 467 -13.66 -5.02 -16.69
N GLU A 468 -14.67 -4.16 -16.92
CA GLU A 468 -16.08 -4.60 -16.88
C GLU A 468 -16.42 -5.60 -18.00
N HIS A 469 -15.69 -5.55 -19.13
CA HIS A 469 -16.00 -6.29 -20.35
C HIS A 469 -15.06 -7.48 -20.62
N THR A 470 -14.11 -7.77 -19.74
CA THR A 470 -13.06 -8.79 -19.97
C THR A 470 -13.51 -10.25 -19.77
N GLY A 471 -14.80 -10.53 -19.73
CA GLY A 471 -15.38 -11.60 -18.90
C GLY A 471 -15.30 -13.08 -19.34
N ALA A 472 -15.38 -13.90 -18.29
CA ALA A 472 -15.99 -15.22 -18.13
C ALA A 472 -16.63 -15.31 -16.71
N THR A 473 -17.59 -16.19 -16.49
CA THR A 473 -18.41 -16.25 -15.24
C THR A 473 -17.65 -16.61 -13.96
N SER A 474 -16.46 -17.22 -14.05
CA SER A 474 -15.55 -17.44 -12.91
C SER A 474 -14.74 -16.21 -12.50
N GLU A 475 -14.81 -15.12 -13.29
CA GLU A 475 -13.91 -13.95 -13.23
C GLU A 475 -14.55 -12.74 -12.55
N PHE A 476 -15.77 -12.88 -12.01
CA PHE A 476 -16.46 -11.80 -11.29
C PHE A 476 -15.68 -11.30 -10.06
N TYR A 477 -14.91 -12.18 -9.41
CA TYR A 477 -14.06 -11.81 -8.27
C TYR A 477 -12.75 -11.13 -8.70
N ASP A 478 -12.29 -11.41 -9.93
CA ASP A 478 -11.03 -10.86 -10.44
C ASP A 478 -11.20 -9.38 -10.80
N LYS A 479 -12.36 -8.97 -11.34
CA LYS A 479 -12.61 -7.55 -11.66
C LYS A 479 -12.54 -6.64 -10.44
N PHE A 480 -13.17 -7.03 -9.34
CA PHE A 480 -13.18 -6.23 -8.11
C PHE A 480 -11.80 -6.21 -7.45
N THR A 481 -11.06 -7.31 -7.54
CA THR A 481 -9.67 -7.36 -7.08
C THR A 481 -8.80 -6.37 -7.87
N ILE A 482 -8.94 -6.35 -9.20
CA ILE A 482 -8.22 -5.39 -10.06
C ILE A 482 -8.62 -3.95 -9.72
N ARG A 483 -9.91 -3.67 -9.55
CA ARG A 483 -10.41 -2.35 -9.16
C ARG A 483 -9.90 -1.90 -7.79
N TYR A 484 -9.82 -2.82 -6.83
CA TYR A 484 -9.21 -2.57 -5.53
C TYR A 484 -7.74 -2.16 -5.69
N HIS A 485 -6.95 -2.91 -6.47
CA HIS A 485 -5.56 -2.57 -6.77
C HIS A 485 -5.44 -1.17 -7.37
N ILE A 486 -6.24 -0.86 -8.39
CA ILE A 486 -6.24 0.46 -9.04
C ILE A 486 -6.61 1.56 -8.05
N SER A 487 -7.66 1.40 -7.26
CA SER A 487 -8.10 2.41 -6.28
C SER A 487 -7.00 2.74 -5.27
N THR A 488 -6.29 1.73 -4.74
CA THR A 488 -5.16 1.96 -3.83
C THR A 488 -3.99 2.68 -4.50
N ILE A 489 -3.64 2.29 -5.73
CA ILE A 489 -2.59 3.00 -6.51
C ILE A 489 -3.00 4.45 -6.75
N PHE A 490 -4.25 4.68 -7.13
CA PHE A 490 -4.79 5.98 -7.47
C PHE A 490 -4.79 6.93 -6.27
N LYS A 491 -5.07 6.43 -5.06
CA LYS A 491 -4.91 7.20 -3.81
C LYS A 491 -3.47 7.67 -3.60
N SER A 492 -2.48 6.81 -3.85
CA SER A 492 -1.06 7.16 -3.76
C SER A 492 -0.68 8.25 -4.76
N LEU A 493 -1.09 8.07 -6.03
CA LEU A 493 -0.87 9.06 -7.08
C LEU A 493 -1.54 10.40 -6.74
N TRP A 494 -2.74 10.38 -6.17
CA TRP A 494 -3.44 11.60 -5.73
C TRP A 494 -2.73 12.33 -4.58
N GLN A 495 -2.05 11.61 -3.70
CA GLN A 495 -1.24 12.23 -2.63
C GLN A 495 0.06 12.85 -3.18
N ASN A 496 0.53 12.39 -4.34
CA ASN A 496 1.71 12.92 -5.00
C ASN A 496 1.36 14.15 -5.86
N ILE A 497 1.87 15.32 -5.47
CA ILE A 497 1.57 16.60 -6.11
C ILE A 497 1.96 16.65 -7.60
N ALA A 498 2.91 15.81 -8.03
CA ALA A 498 3.35 15.77 -9.43
C ALA A 498 2.21 15.33 -10.38
N HIS A 499 1.28 14.49 -9.90
CA HIS A 499 0.17 13.96 -10.72
C HIS A 499 -1.04 14.89 -10.74
N HIS A 500 -1.11 15.90 -9.86
CA HIS A 500 -2.28 16.78 -9.73
C HIS A 500 -2.64 17.47 -11.06
N GLY A 501 -1.66 17.90 -11.85
CA GLY A 501 -1.91 18.49 -13.16
C GLY A 501 -2.69 17.56 -14.09
N THR A 502 -2.20 16.34 -14.25
CA THR A 502 -2.83 15.29 -15.07
C THR A 502 -4.23 14.92 -14.57
N PHE A 503 -4.42 14.84 -13.25
CA PHE A 503 -5.75 14.64 -12.68
C PHE A 503 -6.71 15.78 -13.06
N MET A 504 -6.28 17.03 -12.92
CA MET A 504 -7.13 18.19 -13.22
C MET A 504 -7.48 18.26 -14.72
N GLU A 505 -6.56 17.88 -15.60
CA GLU A 505 -6.83 17.79 -17.05
C GLU A 505 -7.93 16.75 -17.35
N GLU A 506 -7.82 15.54 -16.79
CA GLU A 506 -8.83 14.49 -16.92
C GLU A 506 -10.17 14.87 -16.28
N PHE A 507 -10.16 15.55 -15.14
CA PHE A 507 -11.39 15.98 -14.47
C PHE A 507 -12.14 17.07 -15.24
N ASN A 508 -11.42 18.01 -15.85
CA ASN A 508 -12.02 19.11 -16.59
C ASN A 508 -12.50 18.70 -17.98
N SER A 509 -11.77 17.80 -18.67
CA SER A 509 -11.98 17.53 -20.10
C SER A 509 -12.08 16.04 -20.48
N GLY A 510 -11.76 15.13 -19.55
CA GLY A 510 -11.67 13.70 -19.82
C GLY A 510 -13.02 13.01 -19.95
N LYS A 511 -13.28 12.39 -21.12
CA LYS A 511 -14.36 11.40 -21.27
C LYS A 511 -14.10 10.15 -20.42
N GLN A 512 -12.82 9.85 -20.13
CA GLN A 512 -12.44 8.72 -19.28
C GLN A 512 -12.83 8.94 -17.83
N PHE A 513 -12.69 10.16 -17.31
CA PHE A 513 -13.13 10.48 -15.96
C PHE A 513 -14.63 10.22 -15.76
N VAL A 514 -15.48 10.66 -16.70
CA VAL A 514 -16.93 10.45 -16.59
C VAL A 514 -17.26 8.96 -16.57
N ARG A 515 -16.64 8.17 -17.45
CA ARG A 515 -16.81 6.70 -17.46
C ARG A 515 -16.30 6.04 -16.18
N TYR A 516 -15.16 6.48 -15.67
CA TYR A 516 -14.56 6.00 -14.43
C TYR A 516 -15.50 6.27 -13.24
N ILE A 517 -15.96 7.50 -13.06
CA ILE A 517 -16.90 7.86 -11.99
C ILE A 517 -18.21 7.08 -12.15
N ASN A 518 -18.70 6.92 -13.38
CA ASN A 518 -19.89 6.14 -13.63
C ASN A 518 -19.76 4.68 -13.15
N MET A 519 -18.61 4.04 -13.43
CA MET A 519 -18.31 2.70 -12.94
C MET A 519 -18.13 2.68 -11.42
N LEU A 520 -17.48 3.70 -10.84
CA LEU A 520 -17.29 3.82 -9.40
C LEU A 520 -18.64 3.96 -8.65
N ILE A 521 -19.62 4.68 -9.24
CA ILE A 521 -20.99 4.78 -8.72
C ILE A 521 -21.66 3.40 -8.72
N ASN A 522 -21.57 2.67 -9.83
CA ASN A 522 -22.16 1.34 -9.95
C ASN A 522 -21.55 0.35 -8.93
N ASP A 523 -20.22 0.34 -8.82
CA ASP A 523 -19.49 -0.49 -7.88
C ASP A 523 -19.88 -0.18 -6.43
N THR A 524 -19.90 1.10 -6.06
CA THR A 524 -20.24 1.51 -4.69
C THR A 524 -21.66 1.09 -4.32
N THR A 525 -22.60 1.23 -5.26
CA THR A 525 -24.00 0.82 -5.07
C THR A 525 -24.11 -0.69 -4.85
N PHE A 526 -23.49 -1.48 -5.73
CA PHE A 526 -23.55 -2.94 -5.66
C PHE A 526 -22.80 -3.51 -4.45
N LEU A 527 -21.57 -3.05 -4.22
CA LEU A 527 -20.69 -3.62 -3.20
C LEU A 527 -21.20 -3.37 -1.79
N LEU A 528 -21.75 -2.17 -1.49
CA LEU A 528 -22.31 -1.90 -0.18
C LEU A 528 -23.60 -2.69 0.07
N ASP A 529 -24.49 -2.83 -0.93
CA ASP A 529 -25.71 -3.63 -0.80
C ASP A 529 -25.39 -5.10 -0.55
N GLU A 530 -24.53 -5.71 -1.40
CA GLU A 530 -24.11 -7.10 -1.24
C GLU A 530 -23.33 -7.34 0.05
N SER A 531 -22.52 -6.36 0.47
CA SER A 531 -21.79 -6.46 1.74
C SER A 531 -22.74 -6.50 2.94
N LEU A 532 -23.75 -5.62 2.97
CA LEU A 532 -24.73 -5.58 4.05
C LEU A 532 -25.64 -6.80 4.04
N GLU A 533 -26.05 -7.28 2.86
CA GLU A 533 -26.83 -8.52 2.74
C GLU A 533 -26.01 -9.74 3.19
N SER A 534 -24.72 -9.80 2.84
CA SER A 534 -23.81 -10.84 3.33
C SER A 534 -23.62 -10.78 4.85
N LEU A 535 -23.44 -9.57 5.43
CA LEU A 535 -23.37 -9.40 6.88
C LEU A 535 -24.66 -9.83 7.58
N LYS A 536 -25.82 -9.57 6.98
CA LYS A 536 -27.11 -10.02 7.50
C LYS A 536 -27.19 -11.55 7.54
N ARG A 537 -26.81 -12.22 6.45
CA ARG A 537 -26.74 -13.70 6.43
C ARG A 537 -25.76 -14.25 7.46
N ILE A 538 -24.59 -13.60 7.63
CA ILE A 538 -23.62 -13.95 8.69
C ILE A 538 -24.26 -13.84 10.06
N HIS A 539 -24.95 -12.74 10.34
CA HIS A 539 -25.63 -12.51 11.62
C HIS A 539 -26.70 -13.58 11.90
N GLU A 540 -27.52 -13.91 10.89
CA GLU A 540 -28.56 -14.95 11.01
C GLU A 540 -27.95 -16.33 11.35
N VAL A 541 -26.89 -16.75 10.64
CA VAL A 541 -26.22 -18.03 10.94
C VAL A 541 -25.52 -18.00 12.30
N GLN A 542 -24.91 -16.87 12.70
CA GLN A 542 -24.29 -16.72 14.02
C GLN A 542 -25.31 -16.84 15.15
N GLU A 543 -26.49 -16.22 15.02
CA GLU A 543 -27.55 -16.34 16.02
C GLU A 543 -28.18 -17.75 16.05
N GLU A 544 -28.32 -18.43 14.90
CA GLU A 544 -28.69 -19.86 14.85
C GLU A 544 -27.68 -20.72 15.64
N MET A 545 -26.38 -20.49 15.43
CA MET A 545 -25.30 -21.24 16.10
C MET A 545 -25.19 -20.94 17.60
N LYS A 546 -25.66 -19.78 18.04
CA LYS A 546 -25.64 -19.37 19.45
C LYS A 546 -26.69 -20.12 20.27
N ASN A 547 -27.82 -20.51 19.64
CA ASN A 547 -28.82 -21.37 20.26
C ASN A 547 -28.43 -22.85 20.15
N LYS A 548 -27.52 -23.28 21.04
CA LYS A 548 -26.96 -24.65 21.03
C LYS A 548 -28.03 -25.75 21.05
N GLU A 549 -29.14 -25.57 21.76
CA GLU A 549 -30.20 -26.58 21.83
C GLU A 549 -30.89 -26.81 20.49
N GLN A 550 -31.21 -25.76 19.75
CA GLN A 550 -31.78 -25.88 18.39
C GLN A 550 -30.72 -26.30 17.37
N TRP A 551 -29.50 -25.80 17.51
CA TRP A 551 -28.40 -26.13 16.61
C TRP A 551 -28.02 -27.61 16.65
N ASP A 552 -27.90 -28.20 17.84
CA ASP A 552 -27.54 -29.60 18.04
C ASP A 552 -28.66 -30.57 17.59
N GLN A 553 -29.91 -30.09 17.48
CA GLN A 553 -31.03 -30.85 16.92
C GLN A 553 -31.00 -30.93 15.39
N LEU A 554 -30.26 -30.04 14.71
CA LEU A 554 -30.15 -30.07 13.25
C LEU A 554 -29.34 -31.28 12.77
N PRO A 555 -29.69 -31.90 11.63
CA PRO A 555 -28.87 -32.92 11.00
C PRO A 555 -27.44 -32.42 10.73
N ARG A 556 -26.43 -33.26 10.94
CA ARG A 556 -25.01 -32.90 10.73
C ARG A 556 -24.71 -32.34 9.34
N GLU A 557 -25.41 -32.81 8.32
CA GLU A 557 -25.27 -32.30 6.95
C GLU A 557 -25.76 -30.85 6.82
N GLN A 558 -26.85 -30.49 7.50
CA GLN A 558 -27.33 -29.11 7.54
C GLN A 558 -26.39 -28.20 8.34
N GLN A 559 -25.86 -28.68 9.47
CA GLN A 559 -24.84 -27.93 10.23
C GLN A 559 -23.59 -27.67 9.37
N GLN A 560 -23.10 -28.66 8.62
CA GLN A 560 -21.95 -28.50 7.72
C GLN A 560 -22.25 -27.53 6.56
N SER A 561 -23.45 -27.60 6.00
CA SER A 561 -23.90 -26.68 4.95
C SER A 561 -23.94 -25.24 5.45
N ARG A 562 -24.56 -25.00 6.62
CA ARG A 562 -24.61 -23.68 7.28
C ARG A 562 -23.22 -23.15 7.62
N GLN A 563 -22.32 -23.97 8.14
CA GLN A 563 -20.94 -23.58 8.43
C GLN A 563 -20.14 -23.24 7.16
N SER A 564 -20.38 -23.97 6.07
CA SER A 564 -19.76 -23.70 4.76
C SER A 564 -20.29 -22.38 4.18
N GLN A 565 -21.59 -22.14 4.29
CA GLN A 565 -22.23 -20.89 3.90
C GLN A 565 -21.67 -19.71 4.69
N LEU A 566 -21.57 -19.83 6.02
CA LEU A 566 -20.95 -18.81 6.87
C LEU A 566 -19.52 -18.50 6.40
N THR A 567 -18.69 -19.52 6.19
CA THR A 567 -17.30 -19.33 5.74
C THR A 567 -17.22 -18.62 4.39
N GLN A 568 -18.15 -18.94 3.48
CA GLN A 568 -18.23 -18.29 2.17
C GLN A 568 -18.69 -16.83 2.28
N ASP A 569 -19.76 -16.56 3.03
CA ASP A 569 -20.26 -15.19 3.26
C ASP A 569 -19.21 -14.33 3.97
N GLU A 570 -18.51 -14.85 4.98
CA GLU A 570 -17.43 -14.13 5.66
C GLU A 570 -16.30 -13.71 4.71
N ARG A 571 -15.97 -14.56 3.74
CA ARG A 571 -14.95 -14.26 2.72
C ARG A 571 -15.45 -13.18 1.76
N VAL A 572 -16.68 -13.30 1.27
CA VAL A 572 -17.30 -12.36 0.34
C VAL A 572 -17.45 -10.99 0.99
N SER A 573 -18.04 -10.94 2.19
CA SER A 573 -18.25 -9.71 2.96
C SER A 573 -16.95 -8.95 3.18
N ARG A 574 -15.87 -9.62 3.61
CA ARG A 574 -14.56 -8.96 3.79
C ARG A 574 -14.03 -8.36 2.49
N SER A 575 -14.12 -9.11 1.39
CA SER A 575 -13.61 -8.66 0.09
C SER A 575 -14.39 -7.46 -0.44
N TYR A 576 -15.72 -7.50 -0.36
CA TYR A 576 -16.58 -6.45 -0.91
C TYR A 576 -16.57 -5.20 -0.03
N LEU A 577 -16.55 -5.35 1.30
CA LEU A 577 -16.44 -4.20 2.21
C LEU A 577 -15.11 -3.46 2.05
N ALA A 578 -14.01 -4.19 1.84
CA ALA A 578 -12.71 -3.57 1.59
C ALA A 578 -12.80 -2.66 0.36
N LEU A 579 -13.31 -3.18 -0.78
CA LEU A 579 -13.45 -2.36 -1.97
C LEU A 579 -14.50 -1.25 -1.82
N ALA A 580 -15.65 -1.51 -1.22
CA ALA A 580 -16.69 -0.50 -0.98
C ALA A 580 -16.17 0.68 -0.15
N THR A 581 -15.37 0.40 0.88
CA THR A 581 -14.73 1.44 1.70
C THR A 581 -13.72 2.23 0.88
N GLU A 582 -12.94 1.56 0.02
CA GLU A 582 -12.03 2.23 -0.90
C GLU A 582 -12.76 3.15 -1.88
N THR A 583 -13.89 2.72 -2.46
CA THR A 583 -14.65 3.54 -3.42
C THR A 583 -15.32 4.74 -2.76
N VAL A 584 -15.88 4.58 -1.55
CA VAL A 584 -16.45 5.70 -0.77
C VAL A 584 -15.37 6.71 -0.39
N GLU A 585 -14.20 6.24 0.06
CA GLU A 585 -13.09 7.13 0.37
C GLU A 585 -12.55 7.85 -0.88
N MET A 586 -12.51 7.18 -2.02
CA MET A 586 -12.19 7.79 -3.31
C MET A 586 -13.16 8.94 -3.63
N PHE A 587 -14.47 8.73 -3.51
CA PHE A 587 -15.44 9.82 -3.67
C PHE A 587 -15.17 10.96 -2.70
N HIS A 588 -15.06 10.65 -1.40
CA HIS A 588 -14.84 11.65 -0.34
C HIS A 588 -13.61 12.53 -0.58
N ILE A 589 -12.51 11.94 -1.06
CA ILE A 589 -11.28 12.65 -1.38
C ILE A 589 -11.46 13.53 -2.63
N LEU A 590 -12.04 12.99 -3.70
CA LEU A 590 -12.18 13.67 -4.97
C LEU A 590 -13.20 14.82 -4.90
N THR A 591 -14.36 14.62 -4.27
CA THR A 591 -15.41 15.64 -4.16
C THR A 591 -14.99 16.81 -3.27
N LYS A 592 -14.06 16.59 -2.34
CA LYS A 592 -13.49 17.65 -1.50
C LYS A 592 -12.71 18.67 -2.29
N GLN A 593 -11.97 18.24 -3.32
CA GLN A 593 -11.08 19.12 -4.09
C GLN A 593 -11.67 19.53 -5.44
N VAL A 594 -12.50 18.68 -6.04
CA VAL A 594 -12.94 18.84 -7.45
C VAL A 594 -14.43 18.56 -7.58
N GLN A 595 -15.28 19.55 -7.31
CA GLN A 595 -16.74 19.38 -7.24
C GLN A 595 -17.44 19.42 -8.61
N LYS A 596 -17.04 20.35 -9.49
CA LYS A 596 -17.75 20.64 -10.76
C LYS A 596 -18.00 19.41 -11.64
N PRO A 597 -17.03 18.48 -11.82
CA PRO A 597 -17.21 17.30 -12.65
C PRO A 597 -18.27 16.32 -12.13
N PHE A 598 -18.40 16.15 -10.81
CA PHE A 598 -19.42 15.28 -10.20
C PHE A 598 -20.84 15.80 -10.40
N LEU A 599 -20.97 17.10 -10.65
CA LEU A 599 -22.25 17.74 -10.81
C LEU A 599 -22.75 17.71 -12.26
N ARG A 600 -22.00 17.19 -13.23
CA ARG A 600 -22.40 17.17 -14.66
C ARG A 600 -23.80 16.53 -14.84
N PRO A 601 -24.63 16.95 -15.82
CA PRO A 601 -26.00 16.45 -15.98
C PRO A 601 -26.14 14.91 -15.97
N GLU A 602 -25.16 14.22 -16.56
CA GLU A 602 -25.11 12.77 -16.67
C GLU A 602 -24.60 12.05 -15.40
N LEU A 603 -23.94 12.76 -14.47
CA LEU A 603 -23.36 12.19 -13.24
C LEU A 603 -24.10 12.61 -11.96
N GLY A 604 -24.50 13.89 -11.84
CA GLY A 604 -25.07 14.46 -10.63
C GLY A 604 -26.27 13.66 -10.09
N PRO A 605 -27.31 13.40 -10.90
CA PRO A 605 -28.46 12.58 -10.50
C PRO A 605 -28.07 11.15 -10.11
N ARG A 606 -27.10 10.54 -10.80
CA ARG A 606 -26.63 9.17 -10.47
C ARG A 606 -25.90 9.13 -9.13
N LEU A 607 -25.06 10.13 -8.87
CA LEU A 607 -24.35 10.26 -7.62
C LEU A 607 -25.33 10.48 -6.47
N ALA A 608 -26.32 11.37 -6.64
CA ALA A 608 -27.36 11.60 -5.65
C ALA A 608 -28.16 10.32 -5.35
N ALA A 609 -28.61 9.60 -6.37
CA ALA A 609 -29.32 8.33 -6.20
C ALA A 609 -28.47 7.26 -5.47
N MET A 610 -27.18 7.13 -5.82
CA MET A 610 -26.28 6.20 -5.14
C MET A 610 -26.06 6.59 -3.67
N LEU A 611 -25.87 7.87 -3.38
CA LEU A 611 -25.69 8.34 -2.01
C LEU A 611 -26.96 8.13 -1.19
N ASN A 612 -28.13 8.47 -1.74
CA ASN A 612 -29.43 8.28 -1.08
C ASN A 612 -29.69 6.81 -0.78
N PHE A 613 -29.45 5.94 -1.77
CA PHE A 613 -29.59 4.50 -1.61
C PHE A 613 -28.67 3.98 -0.49
N ASN A 614 -27.40 4.38 -0.47
CA ASN A 614 -26.46 3.93 0.58
C ASN A 614 -26.78 4.50 1.96
N LEU A 615 -27.26 5.74 2.06
CA LEU A 615 -27.80 6.28 3.32
C LEU A 615 -29.01 5.47 3.79
N GLN A 616 -29.91 5.10 2.87
CA GLN A 616 -31.05 4.25 3.18
C GLN A 616 -30.61 2.87 3.69
N GLN A 617 -29.57 2.27 3.11
CA GLN A 617 -29.04 0.99 3.60
C GLN A 617 -28.48 1.10 5.04
N LEU A 618 -27.70 2.15 5.34
CA LEU A 618 -27.03 2.34 6.64
C LEU A 618 -27.99 2.86 7.75
N CYS A 619 -28.96 3.69 7.38
CA CYS A 619 -29.91 4.27 8.30
C CYS A 619 -31.19 3.46 8.44
N GLY A 620 -31.54 2.68 7.42
CA GLY A 620 -32.74 1.85 7.36
C GLY A 620 -32.66 0.54 8.16
N PRO A 621 -33.70 -0.31 8.02
CA PRO A 621 -33.86 -1.52 8.83
C PRO A 621 -32.76 -2.56 8.59
N LYS A 622 -32.19 -2.62 7.38
CA LYS A 622 -31.12 -3.57 7.02
C LYS A 622 -29.89 -3.45 7.92
N CYS A 623 -29.49 -2.23 8.30
CA CYS A 623 -28.34 -2.01 9.18
C CYS A 623 -28.73 -1.72 10.64
N ARG A 624 -29.98 -1.32 10.92
CA ARG A 624 -30.42 -0.92 12.27
C ARG A 624 -30.25 -2.03 13.31
N ASP A 625 -30.62 -3.25 12.94
CA ASP A 625 -30.67 -4.41 13.84
C ASP A 625 -29.48 -5.37 13.61
N LEU A 626 -28.57 -5.02 12.70
CA LEU A 626 -27.43 -5.84 12.30
C LEU A 626 -26.33 -5.85 13.38
N LYS A 627 -26.07 -7.02 13.98
CA LYS A 627 -25.03 -7.21 15.00
C LYS A 627 -24.17 -8.44 14.72
N VAL A 628 -23.16 -8.29 13.88
CA VAL A 628 -22.19 -9.37 13.63
C VAL A 628 -21.18 -9.47 14.77
N GLU A 629 -20.75 -10.69 15.10
CA GLU A 629 -19.65 -10.91 16.03
C GLU A 629 -18.33 -10.40 15.42
N ASN A 630 -17.53 -9.67 16.21
CA ASN A 630 -16.23 -9.11 15.79
C ASN A 630 -16.29 -8.35 14.45
N PRO A 631 -17.04 -7.24 14.34
CA PRO A 631 -17.23 -6.50 13.08
C PRO A 631 -15.92 -6.07 12.40
N GLU A 632 -14.87 -5.83 13.19
CA GLU A 632 -13.51 -5.52 12.73
C GLU A 632 -12.91 -6.61 11.83
N LYS A 633 -13.30 -7.89 12.02
CA LYS A 633 -12.87 -9.04 11.19
C LYS A 633 -13.24 -8.86 9.71
N TYR A 634 -14.30 -8.09 9.45
CA TYR A 634 -14.83 -7.82 8.12
C TYR A 634 -14.47 -6.43 7.60
N GLY A 635 -13.85 -5.58 8.44
CA GLY A 635 -13.61 -4.17 8.13
C GLY A 635 -14.90 -3.32 8.14
N PHE A 636 -15.93 -3.77 8.87
CA PHE A 636 -17.22 -3.07 8.88
C PHE A 636 -17.22 -1.90 9.88
N GLU A 637 -17.05 -0.69 9.37
CA GLU A 637 -17.04 0.57 10.14
C GLU A 637 -18.24 1.48 9.76
N PRO A 638 -19.49 1.14 10.12
CA PRO A 638 -20.68 1.86 9.63
C PRO A 638 -20.72 3.34 10.00
N LYS A 639 -20.12 3.70 11.15
CA LYS A 639 -20.00 5.10 11.59
C LYS A 639 -19.10 5.92 10.65
N LYS A 640 -17.97 5.35 10.23
CA LYS A 640 -17.01 5.98 9.31
C LYS A 640 -17.60 6.10 7.90
N LEU A 641 -18.30 5.06 7.44
CA LEU A 641 -19.03 5.12 6.16
C LEU A 641 -20.10 6.21 6.17
N LEU A 642 -20.92 6.29 7.23
CA LEU A 642 -21.93 7.34 7.36
C LEU A 642 -21.28 8.74 7.41
N ASP A 643 -20.15 8.88 8.10
CA ASP A 643 -19.39 10.12 8.17
C ASP A 643 -18.88 10.57 6.80
N GLN A 644 -18.28 9.65 6.02
CA GLN A 644 -17.78 9.95 4.68
C GLN A 644 -18.90 10.25 3.69
N LEU A 645 -19.99 9.47 3.70
CA LEU A 645 -21.14 9.70 2.82
C LEU A 645 -21.76 11.08 3.07
N THR A 646 -22.00 11.43 4.34
CA THR A 646 -22.58 12.73 4.70
C THR A 646 -21.63 13.90 4.39
N ASP A 647 -20.31 13.69 4.44
CA ASP A 647 -19.35 14.67 3.95
C ASP A 647 -19.47 14.91 2.44
N ILE A 648 -19.70 13.88 1.63
CA ILE A 648 -19.87 14.04 0.17
C ILE A 648 -21.07 14.96 -0.12
N TYR A 649 -22.18 14.82 0.61
CA TYR A 649 -23.32 15.74 0.50
C TYR A 649 -22.93 17.19 0.82
N LEU A 650 -22.23 17.39 1.94
CA LEU A 650 -21.81 18.72 2.38
C LEU A 650 -20.77 19.36 1.44
N GLN A 651 -19.91 18.55 0.83
CA GLN A 651 -18.92 18.99 -0.14
C GLN A 651 -19.56 19.40 -1.47
N LEU A 652 -20.69 18.79 -1.83
CA LEU A 652 -21.43 19.08 -3.07
C LEU A 652 -22.66 19.99 -2.86
N ASP A 653 -22.85 20.57 -1.66
CA ASP A 653 -23.98 21.46 -1.33
C ASP A 653 -24.03 22.67 -2.27
N CYS A 654 -24.90 22.56 -3.26
CA CYS A 654 -25.25 23.61 -4.21
C CYS A 654 -26.66 23.35 -4.76
N ALA A 655 -27.28 24.37 -5.34
CA ALA A 655 -28.65 24.26 -5.88
C ALA A 655 -28.81 23.13 -6.90
N ARG A 656 -27.80 22.89 -7.75
CA ARG A 656 -27.82 21.82 -8.75
C ARG A 656 -27.82 20.42 -8.12
N PHE A 657 -27.06 20.24 -7.04
CA PHE A 657 -27.01 18.97 -6.33
C PHE A 657 -28.26 18.75 -5.46
N ALA A 658 -28.76 19.80 -4.80
CA ALA A 658 -30.02 19.74 -4.07
C ALA A 658 -31.18 19.30 -5.01
N LYS A 659 -31.22 19.83 -6.23
CA LYS A 659 -32.16 19.36 -7.26
C LYS A 659 -31.94 17.88 -7.61
N ALA A 660 -30.70 17.46 -7.83
CA ALA A 660 -30.41 16.06 -8.12
C ALA A 660 -30.83 15.09 -6.99
N ILE A 661 -30.74 15.51 -5.73
CA ILE A 661 -31.26 14.74 -4.57
C ILE A 661 -32.79 14.70 -4.59
N ALA A 662 -33.44 15.84 -4.86
CA ALA A 662 -34.89 15.97 -4.92
C ALA A 662 -35.52 15.15 -6.07
N ASP A 663 -34.83 15.04 -7.20
CA ASP A 663 -35.28 14.30 -8.37
C ASP A 663 -35.17 12.77 -8.18
N ASP A 664 -34.49 12.27 -7.14
CA ASP A 664 -34.41 10.84 -6.81
C ASP A 664 -35.65 10.35 -6.05
N GLN A 665 -36.71 10.05 -6.78
CA GLN A 665 -37.97 9.56 -6.23
C GLN A 665 -37.89 8.14 -5.61
N ARG A 666 -36.77 7.41 -5.77
CA ARG A 666 -36.66 6.01 -5.34
C ARG A 666 -36.12 5.85 -3.93
N SER A 667 -35.07 6.62 -3.58
CA SER A 667 -34.36 6.44 -2.32
C SER A 667 -34.41 7.65 -1.40
N TYR A 668 -34.66 8.85 -1.91
CA TYR A 668 -34.86 10.02 -1.05
C TYR A 668 -36.17 9.92 -0.25
N SER A 669 -36.11 10.29 1.03
CA SER A 669 -37.29 10.65 1.82
C SER A 669 -36.88 11.66 2.91
N ARG A 670 -37.83 12.48 3.36
CA ARG A 670 -37.60 13.43 4.46
C ARG A 670 -37.21 12.70 5.76
N GLU A 671 -37.93 11.62 6.07
CA GLU A 671 -37.72 10.81 7.27
C GLU A 671 -36.31 10.19 7.29
N LEU A 672 -35.80 9.80 6.12
CA LEU A 672 -34.44 9.30 5.98
C LEU A 672 -33.41 10.34 6.42
N PHE A 673 -33.55 11.59 5.96
CA PHE A 673 -32.62 12.68 6.30
C PHE A 673 -32.70 13.06 7.78
N GLU A 674 -33.92 13.08 8.36
CA GLU A 674 -34.12 13.28 9.80
C GLU A 674 -33.43 12.18 10.64
N GLU A 675 -33.54 10.91 10.21
CA GLU A 675 -32.87 9.79 10.87
C GLU A 675 -31.34 9.86 10.71
N VAL A 676 -30.83 10.27 9.55
CA VAL A 676 -29.40 10.52 9.33
C VAL A 676 -28.88 11.59 10.29
N ILE A 677 -29.59 12.70 10.46
CA ILE A 677 -29.26 13.78 11.42
C ILE A 677 -29.25 13.24 12.87
N SER A 678 -30.26 12.46 13.24
CA SER A 678 -30.37 11.80 14.54
C SER A 678 -29.18 10.88 14.80
N LYS A 679 -28.80 10.03 13.84
CA LYS A 679 -27.64 9.13 13.96
C LYS A 679 -26.32 9.88 14.00
N MET A 680 -26.11 10.91 13.17
CA MET A 680 -24.90 11.75 13.21
C MET A 680 -24.71 12.37 14.59
N ARG A 681 -25.79 12.89 15.19
CA ARG A 681 -25.78 13.51 16.52
C ARG A 681 -25.52 12.49 17.63
N LYS A 682 -26.22 11.35 17.63
CA LYS A 682 -26.06 10.29 18.64
C LYS A 682 -24.68 9.63 18.58
N ALA A 683 -24.14 9.43 17.38
CA ALA A 683 -22.84 8.79 17.18
C ALA A 683 -21.65 9.75 17.38
N GLY A 684 -21.89 11.07 17.43
CA GLY A 684 -20.85 12.08 17.60
C GLY A 684 -19.87 12.15 16.43
N ILE A 685 -20.29 11.77 15.22
CA ILE A 685 -19.41 11.71 14.03
C ILE A 685 -19.23 13.07 13.36
N LYS A 686 -20.19 13.99 13.51
CA LYS A 686 -20.15 15.35 12.93
C LYS A 686 -20.21 16.43 13.99
N SER A 687 -19.60 17.58 13.69
CA SER A 687 -19.73 18.79 14.51
C SER A 687 -21.15 19.35 14.43
N SER A 688 -21.56 20.13 15.44
CA SER A 688 -22.88 20.79 15.45
C SER A 688 -23.08 21.69 14.23
N ILE A 689 -22.02 22.34 13.75
CA ILE A 689 -22.04 23.19 12.54
C ILE A 689 -22.31 22.35 11.28
N ALA A 690 -21.63 21.20 11.14
CA ALA A 690 -21.84 20.33 9.99
C ALA A 690 -23.25 19.72 9.98
N ILE A 691 -23.78 19.35 11.15
CA ILE A 691 -25.16 18.88 11.29
C ILE A 691 -26.15 19.96 10.87
N GLU A 692 -25.93 21.22 11.26
CA GLU A 692 -26.81 22.33 10.87
C GLU A 692 -26.74 22.59 9.36
N LYS A 693 -25.56 22.53 8.75
CA LYS A 693 -25.42 22.62 7.29
C LYS A 693 -26.18 21.51 6.56
N PHE A 694 -26.10 20.28 7.06
CA PHE A 694 -26.82 19.14 6.47
C PHE A 694 -28.34 19.33 6.61
N LYS A 695 -28.81 19.88 7.73
CA LYS A 695 -30.21 20.23 7.95
C LYS A 695 -30.69 21.29 6.95
N LEU A 696 -29.92 22.36 6.75
CA LEU A 696 -30.23 23.39 5.74
C LEU A 696 -30.27 22.81 4.32
N LEU A 697 -29.40 21.85 3.99
CA LEU A 697 -29.48 21.13 2.73
C LEU A 697 -30.79 20.34 2.62
N SER A 698 -31.19 19.62 3.68
CA SER A 698 -32.47 18.90 3.74
C SER A 698 -33.66 19.83 3.46
N GLU A 699 -33.70 21.00 4.11
CA GLU A 699 -34.77 21.99 3.93
C GLU A 699 -34.83 22.52 2.48
N LYS A 700 -33.67 22.79 1.85
CA LYS A 700 -33.61 23.16 0.42
C LYS A 700 -34.14 22.05 -0.48
N VAL A 701 -33.81 20.79 -0.19
CA VAL A 701 -34.28 19.64 -0.97
C VAL A 701 -35.80 19.50 -0.84
N GLU A 702 -36.35 19.63 0.37
CA GLU A 702 -37.79 19.60 0.62
C GLU A 702 -38.55 20.67 -0.16
N GLU A 703 -38.01 21.90 -0.22
CA GLU A 703 -38.59 22.98 -1.02
C GLU A 703 -38.62 22.63 -2.51
N ILE A 704 -37.53 22.03 -3.03
CA ILE A 704 -37.47 21.59 -4.43
C ILE A 704 -38.43 20.44 -4.69
N VAL A 705 -38.54 19.46 -3.80
CA VAL A 705 -39.49 18.35 -3.93
C VAL A 705 -40.92 18.86 -3.98
N ALA A 706 -41.30 19.77 -3.07
CA ALA A 706 -42.64 20.40 -3.08
C ALA A 706 -42.91 21.14 -4.40
N LYS A 707 -41.90 21.86 -4.92
CA LYS A 707 -42.00 22.56 -6.21
C LYS A 707 -42.09 21.60 -7.40
N ASN A 708 -41.35 20.49 -7.38
CA ASN A 708 -41.37 19.45 -8.40
C ASN A 708 -42.76 18.78 -8.43
N SER A 709 -43.31 18.38 -7.28
CA SER A 709 -44.66 17.80 -7.20
C SER A 709 -45.73 18.76 -7.71
N GLN A 710 -45.64 20.06 -7.37
CA GLN A 710 -46.55 21.06 -7.91
C GLN A 710 -46.41 21.20 -9.44
N SER A 711 -45.17 21.16 -9.96
CA SER A 711 -44.91 21.27 -11.39
C SER A 711 -45.41 20.05 -12.17
N GLU A 712 -45.25 18.83 -11.62
CA GLU A 712 -45.81 17.62 -12.21
C GLU A 712 -47.34 17.69 -12.31
N MET A 713 -48.02 18.24 -11.30
CA MET A 713 -49.46 18.50 -11.34
C MET A 713 -49.83 19.55 -12.39
N ASP A 714 -49.04 20.63 -12.48
CA ASP A 714 -49.32 21.76 -13.38
C ASP A 714 -49.09 21.42 -14.87
N TYR A 715 -48.18 20.49 -15.15
CA TYR A 715 -47.81 20.09 -16.52
C TYR A 715 -48.22 18.65 -16.87
N SER A 716 -49.08 18.01 -16.08
CA SER A 716 -49.53 16.64 -16.35
C SER A 716 -50.21 16.48 -17.71
N ASP A 717 -50.76 17.57 -18.25
CA ASP A 717 -51.42 17.63 -19.55
C ASP A 717 -50.50 18.06 -20.71
N ALA A 718 -49.18 17.99 -20.51
CA ALA A 718 -48.21 18.23 -21.57
C ALA A 718 -48.45 17.28 -22.77
N PRO A 719 -48.41 17.80 -24.02
CA PRO A 719 -48.43 16.96 -25.22
C PRO A 719 -47.31 15.92 -25.21
N ASP A 720 -47.58 14.71 -25.69
CA ASP A 720 -46.61 13.61 -25.69
C ASP A 720 -45.33 13.95 -26.47
N GLU A 721 -45.42 14.79 -27.51
CA GLU A 721 -44.26 15.29 -28.27
C GLU A 721 -43.29 16.16 -27.46
N PHE A 722 -43.71 16.67 -26.29
CA PHE A 722 -42.87 17.44 -25.38
C PHE A 722 -42.25 16.58 -24.28
N LYS A 723 -42.68 15.31 -24.16
CA LYS A 723 -42.22 14.39 -23.13
C LYS A 723 -41.11 13.50 -23.65
N ASP A 724 -40.19 13.16 -22.76
CA ASP A 724 -39.15 12.20 -23.04
C ASP A 724 -39.76 10.79 -23.16
N PRO A 725 -39.46 10.04 -24.23
CA PRO A 725 -40.07 8.74 -24.50
C PRO A 725 -39.70 7.63 -23.51
N LEU A 726 -38.65 7.80 -22.69
CA LEU A 726 -38.24 6.82 -21.68
C LEU A 726 -38.67 7.20 -20.27
N MET A 727 -38.58 8.49 -19.93
CA MET A 727 -38.83 8.96 -18.57
C MET A 727 -40.23 9.55 -18.39
N ASP A 728 -40.98 9.78 -19.47
CA ASP A 728 -42.31 10.43 -19.48
C ASP A 728 -42.31 11.81 -18.79
N THR A 729 -41.16 12.50 -18.81
CA THR A 729 -40.96 13.83 -18.24
C THR A 729 -40.78 14.87 -19.33
N LEU A 730 -41.12 16.13 -19.04
CA LEU A 730 -40.95 17.22 -20.00
C LEU A 730 -39.47 17.38 -20.42
N MET A 731 -39.19 17.37 -21.73
CA MET A 731 -37.84 17.55 -22.25
C MET A 731 -37.34 18.97 -22.01
N THR A 732 -36.10 19.11 -21.57
CA THR A 732 -35.43 20.40 -21.32
C THR A 732 -34.44 20.75 -22.43
N ASP A 733 -33.79 19.74 -23.02
CA ASP A 733 -32.87 19.89 -24.12
C ASP A 733 -33.07 18.76 -25.15
N PRO A 734 -34.10 18.86 -26.01
CA PRO A 734 -34.44 17.79 -26.95
C PRO A 734 -33.35 17.61 -28.01
N VAL A 735 -32.97 16.35 -28.24
CA VAL A 735 -32.03 15.90 -29.26
C VAL A 735 -32.62 14.79 -30.11
N MET A 736 -32.29 14.78 -31.39
CA MET A 736 -32.68 13.77 -32.36
C MET A 736 -31.59 12.72 -32.50
N LEU A 737 -31.99 11.45 -32.47
CA LEU A 737 -31.13 10.30 -32.73
C LEU A 737 -31.13 9.99 -34.23
N PRO A 738 -30.10 9.30 -34.77
CA PRO A 738 -30.10 8.81 -36.14
C PRO A 738 -31.28 7.91 -36.51
N SER A 739 -31.94 7.29 -35.51
CA SER A 739 -33.17 6.51 -35.67
C SER A 739 -34.42 7.35 -35.92
N GLY A 740 -34.33 8.68 -35.79
CA GLY A 740 -35.45 9.62 -35.92
C GLY A 740 -36.20 9.89 -34.61
N ASN A 741 -35.87 9.18 -33.52
CA ASN A 741 -36.47 9.42 -32.21
C ASN A 741 -35.90 10.71 -31.58
N ILE A 742 -36.76 11.48 -30.89
CA ILE A 742 -36.37 12.67 -30.12
C ILE A 742 -36.48 12.36 -28.63
N MET A 743 -35.46 12.72 -27.86
CA MET A 743 -35.44 12.54 -26.41
C MET A 743 -34.57 13.60 -25.73
N ASP A 744 -34.60 13.71 -24.40
CA ASP A 744 -33.79 14.69 -23.69
C ASP A 744 -32.29 14.31 -23.72
N ARG A 745 -31.43 15.30 -23.99
CA ARG A 745 -29.97 15.11 -24.06
C ARG A 745 -29.42 14.42 -22.80
N SER A 746 -29.87 14.84 -21.61
CA SER A 746 -29.34 14.30 -20.36
C SER A 746 -29.68 12.81 -20.19
N ILE A 747 -30.85 12.40 -20.67
CA ILE A 747 -31.35 11.02 -20.58
C ILE A 747 -30.59 10.11 -21.56
N ILE A 748 -30.38 10.53 -22.82
CA ILE A 748 -29.61 9.73 -23.77
C ILE A 748 -28.13 9.66 -23.41
N LEU A 749 -27.53 10.74 -22.92
CA LEU A 749 -26.14 10.71 -22.44
C LEU A 749 -26.00 9.75 -21.25
N ARG A 750 -26.99 9.71 -20.34
CA ARG A 750 -27.02 8.73 -19.26
C ARG A 750 -27.09 7.29 -19.76
N HIS A 751 -27.88 7.02 -20.81
CA HIS A 751 -27.94 5.70 -21.45
C HIS A 751 -26.59 5.31 -22.04
N LEU A 752 -25.96 6.21 -22.80
CA LEU A 752 -24.68 6.00 -23.48
C LEU A 752 -23.50 5.73 -22.54
N LEU A 753 -23.60 6.13 -21.26
CA LEU A 753 -22.63 5.79 -20.23
C LEU A 753 -22.65 4.31 -19.82
N ASN A 754 -23.78 3.62 -19.99
CA ASN A 754 -23.93 2.21 -19.65
C ASN A 754 -23.97 1.31 -20.89
N SER A 755 -24.57 1.78 -21.98
CA SER A 755 -24.69 1.04 -23.25
C SER A 755 -24.46 1.98 -24.43
N PRO A 756 -23.42 1.77 -25.26
CA PRO A 756 -23.12 2.65 -26.41
C PRO A 756 -24.04 2.36 -27.61
N THR A 757 -25.35 2.34 -27.35
CA THR A 757 -26.38 1.94 -28.32
C THR A 757 -27.56 2.89 -28.27
N ASP A 758 -28.35 2.91 -29.33
CA ASP A 758 -29.67 3.52 -29.36
C ASP A 758 -30.64 2.68 -28.49
N PRO A 759 -31.39 3.29 -27.55
CA PRO A 759 -32.26 2.56 -26.63
C PRO A 759 -33.48 1.89 -27.31
N PHE A 760 -33.85 2.33 -28.51
CA PHE A 760 -35.04 1.86 -29.23
C PHE A 760 -34.72 0.73 -30.21
N ASN A 761 -33.57 0.79 -30.89
CA ASN A 761 -33.21 -0.19 -31.92
C ASN A 761 -31.88 -0.94 -31.67
N ARG A 762 -31.15 -0.59 -30.60
CA ARG A 762 -29.87 -1.18 -30.19
C ARG A 762 -28.71 -1.03 -31.18
N GLN A 763 -28.82 -0.15 -32.18
CA GLN A 763 -27.71 0.15 -33.09
C GLN A 763 -26.62 0.96 -32.37
N PRO A 764 -25.33 0.85 -32.77
CA PRO A 764 -24.26 1.63 -32.18
C PRO A 764 -24.53 3.13 -32.26
N LEU A 765 -24.43 3.82 -31.12
CA LEU A 765 -24.71 5.25 -31.01
C LEU A 765 -23.61 5.95 -30.20
N THR A 766 -23.25 7.15 -30.63
CA THR A 766 -22.28 8.00 -29.93
C THR A 766 -22.84 9.41 -29.74
N GLU A 767 -22.34 10.13 -28.73
CA GLU A 767 -22.76 11.51 -28.45
C GLU A 767 -22.62 12.44 -29.66
N SER A 768 -21.60 12.26 -30.51
CA SER A 768 -21.38 13.06 -31.71
C SER A 768 -22.43 12.85 -32.80
N MET A 769 -23.25 11.81 -32.70
CA MET A 769 -24.34 11.51 -33.62
C MET A 769 -25.67 12.16 -33.20
N LEU A 770 -25.69 12.87 -32.06
CA LEU A 770 -26.90 13.51 -31.54
C LEU A 770 -27.06 14.93 -32.11
N GLU A 771 -28.20 15.20 -32.72
CA GLU A 771 -28.50 16.52 -33.30
C GLU A 771 -29.44 17.31 -32.38
N SER A 772 -29.13 18.57 -32.09
CA SER A 772 -30.00 19.44 -31.27
C SER A 772 -31.28 19.80 -32.03
N VAL A 773 -32.43 19.81 -31.34
CA VAL A 773 -33.74 20.21 -31.91
C VAL A 773 -34.21 21.54 -31.30
N PRO A 774 -33.61 22.69 -31.68
CA PRO A 774 -33.91 23.98 -31.05
C PRO A 774 -35.36 24.43 -31.23
N GLU A 775 -35.99 24.12 -32.37
CA GLU A 775 -37.39 24.47 -32.63
C GLU A 775 -38.35 23.81 -31.63
N LEU A 776 -38.15 22.52 -31.33
CA LEU A 776 -38.96 21.82 -30.34
C LEU A 776 -38.70 22.38 -28.94
N LYS A 777 -37.46 22.70 -28.61
CA LYS A 777 -37.10 23.35 -27.35
C LYS A 777 -37.83 24.68 -27.16
N GLU A 778 -37.91 25.50 -28.20
CA GLU A 778 -38.66 26.76 -28.16
C GLU A 778 -40.17 26.55 -28.01
N ARG A 779 -40.74 25.55 -28.69
CA ARG A 779 -42.17 25.18 -28.56
C ARG A 779 -42.50 24.74 -27.13
N ILE A 780 -41.66 23.89 -26.53
CA ILE A 780 -41.81 23.45 -25.13
C ILE A 780 -41.78 24.67 -24.20
N HIS A 781 -40.80 25.56 -24.34
CA HIS A 781 -40.72 26.77 -23.53
C HIS A 781 -41.89 27.73 -23.73
N ALA A 782 -42.41 27.86 -24.95
CA ALA A 782 -43.58 28.69 -25.24
C ALA A 782 -44.83 28.14 -24.54
N TRP A 783 -45.05 26.83 -24.63
CA TRP A 783 -46.16 26.14 -23.96
C TRP A 783 -46.09 26.28 -22.44
N MET A 784 -44.90 26.11 -21.85
CA MET A 784 -44.70 26.31 -20.41
C MET A 784 -45.06 27.74 -19.96
N ARG A 785 -44.69 28.75 -20.75
CA ARG A 785 -45.02 30.16 -20.44
C ARG A 785 -46.52 30.43 -20.53
N GLU A 786 -47.20 29.86 -21.52
CA GLU A 786 -48.65 29.99 -21.67
C GLU A 786 -49.39 29.40 -20.47
N LYS A 787 -48.97 28.21 -20.02
CA LYS A 787 -49.50 27.56 -18.82
C LYS A 787 -49.25 28.32 -17.52
N GLN A 788 -48.06 28.88 -17.36
CA GLN A 788 -47.75 29.73 -16.21
C GLN A 788 -48.54 31.05 -16.22
N GLY A 789 -48.82 31.61 -17.39
CA GLY A 789 -49.62 32.82 -17.57
C GLY A 789 -51.14 32.63 -17.43
N ALA A 790 -51.64 31.40 -17.55
CA ALA A 790 -53.05 31.05 -17.43
C ALA A 790 -53.51 30.79 -15.98
N ARG A 791 -52.65 30.98 -14.97
CA ARG A 791 -53.01 30.81 -13.55
C ARG A 791 -53.93 31.95 -13.09
N PRO A 792 -55.17 31.67 -12.61
CA PRO A 792 -55.94 32.67 -11.90
C PRO A 792 -55.26 32.95 -10.54
N PHE A 793 -55.12 34.24 -10.20
CA PHE A 793 -54.54 34.73 -8.94
C PHE A 793 -55.24 34.19 -7.70
#